data_AF-A0A3Q1ELW3-F1
#
_entry.id   AF-A0A3Q1ELW3-F1
#
_cell.length_a   1.000
_cell.length_b   1.000
_cell.length_c   1.000
_cell.angle_alpha   90.00
_cell.angle_beta   90.00
_cell.angle_gamma   90.00
#
_symmetry.space_group_name_H-M   'P 1'
#
loop_
_entity.id
_entity.type
_entity.pdbx_description
1 polymer ?
#
loop_
_entity_poly.entity_id
_entity_poly.type
_entity_poly.pdbx_seq_one_letter_code
_entity_poly.pdbx_strand_id
1 'polypeptide(L)'
;MEGTSKSDAASQPSVAAQVPFIHLCTTLEKIQKAKLRPDKSKILRDFIESWRNFHSALHKGNPKTTDSFYPSMRLIVPSFERERMAYGIKESMLAKLYIDVLGLPKSGPEANKLLNYRAPTTSQGEAGDFAGMAYFVLKKRCTSQGNLSIKEVNDFLDSVAINNAGKKKDLVKKSLLHLITQSTALEQKWLIRMILKDMKLGISKETVLQVFHHDAAELYNVNTDLNKVCLQLHNPSVSLSDVSIGLFSAFKPMLAAIANIRNVEKQMGNSPFFIETKLDGERIQLHKDGDVYKYFSRNAFEYTQQFGGSPLEGSLTPYIHNVFKSHVVNCILDGEMMAYNPTAETFMQKGSKFDIKRLMDDSELQTCFCVFDVLLINDQKLGKETLKKRYETLQTVFTPVKGRIHLVPKTEARTMQEVVNALNDAIDSREEGIMVKDPSSIYKPDKRGEGWLKIKPEYVDGLMDELDLLIVGGYWGKGRRGGMMSHFLCAVAEAPKPSEKPSVFHTLCRIGSGYTMKELYDLGLKLAKHWKVYRKNDPPASILCGTEKPEVYIEPCNSVIIQVKAAEIVGSDMYKTNCTLRFPRIEKIRDDKEWHQCMTLAELDQFRSKASGKLASRHLRIDNDEPQKKKRKMPAKPKKVPGIIDHFKPQDLSGVSKETDMFEDVEFCILNGTEDHPKSELEKGVARCGGIVVQNPGRDTYCVIAGVENMRVKNLISSNQHDIVWAAWLLECLDQKEVVPWQPRHMIHMSPSTREHFAKEYDGFGDSFFVDTDEQQLREVFDRISSADASVNVGQVEERYSWSDLPSSMFRPFTAYMDSYANIGDPKSAIAASCLDIRALEFRYHGGTVVKKLEEGVSHVVITEETRLLDLRTLRRCFRKKFKIVRDTWVTESIEAGYLMNDSDYLV
;
A
#
# COMPACT_ATOMS: atom_id res chain seq x y z
N MET A 1 6.16 52.42 8.98
CA MET A 1 4.84 53.06 9.15
C MET A 1 4.62 53.92 7.93
N GLU A 2 3.72 53.51 7.05
CA GLU A 2 3.05 54.34 6.05
C GLU A 2 1.80 53.55 5.69
N GLY A 3 0.64 54.13 5.98
CA GLY A 3 -0.65 53.48 5.96
C GLY A 3 -1.26 53.50 4.57
N THR A 4 -1.59 52.33 4.04
CA THR A 4 -2.58 52.19 2.98
C THR A 4 -3.90 51.75 3.60
N SER A 5 -4.89 52.62 3.48
CA SER A 5 -6.30 52.43 3.82
C SER A 5 -6.82 51.07 3.36
N LYS A 6 -7.18 50.20 4.31
CA LYS A 6 -8.06 49.07 4.05
C LYS A 6 -9.45 49.63 3.77
N SER A 7 -9.86 49.62 2.51
CA SER A 7 -11.28 49.65 2.17
C SER A 7 -11.88 48.32 2.62
N ASP A 8 -12.71 48.35 3.66
CA ASP A 8 -13.57 47.25 4.06
C ASP A 8 -14.59 46.94 2.96
N ALA A 9 -14.18 46.14 1.97
CA ALA A 9 -15.12 45.41 1.13
C ALA A 9 -15.58 44.21 1.95
N ALA A 10 -16.77 44.28 2.54
CA ALA A 10 -17.41 43.16 3.23
C ALA A 10 -17.34 41.92 2.32
N SER A 11 -16.59 40.90 2.74
CA SER A 11 -16.42 39.66 1.98
C SER A 11 -17.80 39.04 1.72
N GLN A 12 -18.16 38.80 0.45
CA GLN A 12 -19.42 38.13 0.14
C GLN A 12 -19.52 36.80 0.93
N PRO A 13 -20.68 36.47 1.49
CA PRO A 13 -20.87 35.24 2.24
C PRO A 13 -20.57 34.04 1.33
N SER A 14 -19.86 33.02 1.82
CA SER A 14 -19.60 31.79 1.06
C SER A 14 -19.93 30.55 1.87
N VAL A 15 -20.46 29.51 1.22
CA VAL A 15 -20.76 28.24 1.87
C VAL A 15 -19.50 27.64 2.50
N ALA A 16 -18.36 27.75 1.81
CA ALA A 16 -17.10 27.22 2.32
C ALA A 16 -16.64 27.85 3.65
N ALA A 17 -17.00 29.11 3.92
CA ALA A 17 -16.72 29.78 5.19
C ALA A 17 -17.61 29.28 6.33
N GLN A 18 -18.81 28.78 6.01
CA GLN A 18 -19.80 28.33 7.00
C GLN A 18 -19.74 26.82 7.25
N VAL A 19 -19.13 26.03 6.36
CA VAL A 19 -19.04 24.57 6.49
C VAL A 19 -17.73 24.19 7.20
N PRO A 20 -17.80 23.57 8.40
CA PRO A 20 -16.63 23.04 9.08
C PRO A 20 -15.90 21.97 8.26
N PHE A 21 -14.58 22.00 8.27
CA PHE A 21 -13.74 21.06 7.54
C PHE A 21 -13.92 19.60 8.00
N ILE A 22 -14.20 19.40 9.29
CA ILE A 22 -14.53 18.09 9.85
C ILE A 22 -15.73 17.42 9.16
N HIS A 23 -16.71 18.17 8.64
CA HIS A 23 -17.84 17.60 7.91
C HIS A 23 -17.39 16.96 6.60
N LEU A 24 -16.52 17.65 5.84
CA LEU A 24 -15.91 17.08 4.64
C LEU A 24 -15.07 15.84 4.99
N CYS A 25 -14.24 15.92 6.03
CA CYS A 25 -13.41 14.80 6.47
C CYS A 25 -14.22 13.57 6.88
N THR A 26 -15.35 13.79 7.58
CA THR A 26 -16.26 12.71 7.99
C THR A 26 -16.93 12.07 6.78
N THR A 27 -17.36 12.87 5.79
CA THR A 27 -17.88 12.36 4.52
C THR A 27 -16.84 11.53 3.78
N LEU A 28 -15.59 12.01 3.67
CA LEU A 28 -14.49 11.30 3.03
C LEU A 28 -14.16 9.98 3.76
N GLU A 29 -14.22 9.97 5.09
CA GLU A 29 -14.04 8.76 5.90
C GLU A 29 -15.15 7.72 5.65
N LYS A 30 -16.41 8.17 5.58
CA LYS A 30 -17.55 7.31 5.22
C LYS A 30 -17.39 6.72 3.81
N ILE A 31 -17.02 7.56 2.83
CA ILE A 31 -16.73 7.11 1.45
C ILE A 31 -15.60 6.07 1.47
N GLN A 32 -14.49 6.32 2.15
CA GLN A 32 -13.37 5.37 2.19
C GLN A 32 -13.78 4.01 2.77
N LYS A 33 -14.56 4.01 3.87
CA LYS A 33 -14.99 2.79 4.58
C LYS A 33 -16.06 1.98 3.83
N ALA A 34 -16.90 2.63 3.02
CA ALA A 34 -17.90 1.93 2.22
C ALA A 34 -17.24 0.92 1.25
N LYS A 35 -17.83 -0.27 1.09
CA LYS A 35 -17.26 -1.34 0.25
C LYS A 35 -17.65 -1.20 -1.22
N LEU A 36 -18.92 -0.92 -1.50
CA LEU A 36 -19.45 -0.90 -2.86
C LEU A 36 -19.36 0.49 -3.46
N ARG A 37 -19.10 0.55 -4.78
CA ARG A 37 -19.04 1.82 -5.53
C ARG A 37 -20.34 2.64 -5.45
N PRO A 38 -21.55 2.04 -5.54
CA PRO A 38 -22.81 2.78 -5.40
C PRO A 38 -22.93 3.50 -4.05
N ASP A 39 -22.57 2.84 -2.94
CA ASP A 39 -22.62 3.42 -1.60
C ASP A 39 -21.68 4.64 -1.47
N LYS A 40 -20.46 4.49 -2.01
CA LYS A 40 -19.47 5.59 -2.08
C LYS A 40 -20.03 6.79 -2.84
N SER A 41 -20.64 6.55 -3.99
CA SER A 41 -21.25 7.60 -4.81
C SER A 41 -22.45 8.24 -4.13
N LYS A 42 -23.27 7.46 -3.40
CA LYS A 42 -24.41 7.96 -2.63
C LYS A 42 -23.97 8.92 -1.53
N ILE A 43 -23.01 8.51 -0.68
CA ILE A 43 -22.49 9.36 0.40
C ILE A 43 -21.94 10.70 -0.13
N LEU A 44 -21.24 10.67 -1.27
CA LEU A 44 -20.76 11.89 -1.93
C LEU A 44 -21.93 12.76 -2.44
N ARG A 45 -22.94 12.14 -3.05
CA ARG A 45 -24.13 12.82 -3.56
C ARG A 45 -24.87 13.54 -2.43
N ASP A 46 -25.11 12.85 -1.31
CA ASP A 46 -25.81 13.41 -0.15
C ASP A 46 -25.09 14.67 0.39
N PHE A 47 -23.74 14.65 0.41
CA PHE A 47 -22.94 15.82 0.81
C PHE A 47 -23.06 16.99 -0.19
N ILE A 48 -23.04 16.70 -1.50
CA ILE A 48 -23.20 17.72 -2.55
C ILE A 48 -24.60 18.33 -2.51
N GLU A 49 -25.63 17.53 -2.30
CA GLU A 49 -27.02 18.00 -2.17
C GLU A 49 -27.21 18.88 -0.94
N SER A 50 -26.65 18.47 0.21
CA SER A 50 -26.63 19.31 1.42
C SER A 50 -25.94 20.65 1.17
N TRP A 51 -24.81 20.66 0.46
CA TRP A 51 -24.12 21.88 0.06
C TRP A 51 -24.98 22.78 -0.83
N ARG A 52 -25.63 22.23 -1.87
CA ARG A 52 -26.50 22.96 -2.80
C ARG A 52 -27.72 23.56 -2.11
N ASN A 53 -28.32 22.84 -1.18
CA ASN A 53 -29.45 23.34 -0.37
C ASN A 53 -29.01 24.52 0.49
N PHE A 54 -27.85 24.41 1.16
CA PHE A 54 -27.32 25.49 1.98
C PHE A 54 -26.88 26.70 1.15
N HIS A 55 -26.26 26.47 -0.02
CA HIS A 55 -25.93 27.52 -1.00
C HIS A 55 -27.18 28.30 -1.42
N SER A 56 -28.26 27.58 -1.77
CA SER A 56 -29.52 28.20 -2.19
C SER A 56 -30.16 29.04 -1.07
N ALA A 57 -30.05 28.59 0.18
CA ALA A 57 -30.52 29.34 1.35
C ALA A 57 -29.67 30.59 1.61
N LEU A 58 -28.34 30.46 1.55
CA LEU A 58 -27.39 31.55 1.81
C LEU A 58 -27.46 32.65 0.75
N HIS A 59 -27.65 32.29 -0.52
CA HIS A 59 -27.61 33.21 -1.66
C HIS A 59 -28.98 33.55 -2.24
N LYS A 60 -30.07 33.34 -1.48
CA LYS A 60 -31.44 33.60 -1.94
C LYS A 60 -31.65 35.02 -2.53
N GLY A 61 -30.89 36.01 -2.06
CA GLY A 61 -30.92 37.39 -2.55
C GLY A 61 -29.83 37.77 -3.56
N ASN A 62 -28.95 36.85 -3.96
CA ASN A 62 -27.83 37.13 -4.87
C ASN A 62 -27.67 36.05 -5.96
N PRO A 63 -28.47 36.11 -7.04
CA PRO A 63 -28.42 35.13 -8.12
C PRO A 63 -27.13 35.20 -8.97
N LYS A 64 -26.34 36.29 -8.84
CA LYS A 64 -25.06 36.48 -9.56
C LYS A 64 -23.84 36.09 -8.72
N THR A 65 -24.05 35.32 -7.65
CA THR A 65 -22.95 34.85 -6.78
C THR A 65 -21.93 34.03 -7.57
N THR A 66 -20.65 34.20 -7.24
CA THR A 66 -19.55 33.36 -7.73
C THR A 66 -19.18 32.26 -6.72
N ASP A 67 -19.96 32.10 -5.65
CA ASP A 67 -19.78 31.00 -4.71
C ASP A 67 -20.24 29.68 -5.33
N SER A 68 -19.47 28.62 -5.13
CA SER A 68 -19.72 27.33 -5.77
C SER A 68 -19.20 26.17 -4.92
N PHE A 69 -19.32 24.94 -5.43
CA PHE A 69 -18.76 23.76 -4.77
C PHE A 69 -17.23 23.65 -4.92
N TYR A 70 -16.59 24.58 -5.64
CA TYR A 70 -15.15 24.55 -5.94
C TYR A 70 -14.23 24.37 -4.72
N PRO A 71 -14.41 25.09 -3.59
CA PRO A 71 -13.55 24.94 -2.42
C PRO A 71 -13.55 23.52 -1.83
N SER A 72 -14.66 22.80 -1.94
CA SER A 72 -14.75 21.38 -1.58
C SER A 72 -14.21 20.47 -2.68
N MET A 73 -14.59 20.72 -3.94
CA MET A 73 -14.19 19.89 -5.09
C MET A 73 -12.66 19.81 -5.20
N ARG A 74 -11.95 20.93 -5.05
CA ARG A 74 -10.48 20.95 -5.13
C ARG A 74 -9.79 20.14 -4.02
N LEU A 75 -10.45 19.93 -2.88
CA LEU A 75 -9.96 19.08 -1.79
C LEU A 75 -10.33 17.61 -2.00
N ILE A 76 -11.44 17.31 -2.67
CA ILE A 76 -11.87 15.93 -2.99
C ILE A 76 -11.05 15.34 -4.15
N VAL A 77 -10.74 16.14 -5.17
CA VAL A 77 -9.93 15.74 -6.35
C VAL A 77 -8.68 16.61 -6.51
N PRO A 78 -7.76 16.66 -5.53
CA PRO A 78 -6.63 17.60 -5.48
C PRO A 78 -5.60 17.44 -6.60
N SER A 79 -5.65 16.35 -7.37
CA SER A 79 -4.84 16.18 -8.57
C SER A 79 -5.38 16.91 -9.80
N PHE A 80 -6.65 17.29 -9.78
CA PHE A 80 -7.31 18.10 -10.81
C PHE A 80 -7.17 19.60 -10.54
N GLU A 81 -6.69 19.96 -9.34
CA GLU A 81 -6.32 21.33 -8.97
C GLU A 81 -5.22 21.91 -9.89
N ARG A 82 -5.42 23.14 -10.36
CA ARG A 82 -4.51 23.86 -11.25
C ARG A 82 -4.20 25.30 -10.83
N GLU A 83 -5.07 25.95 -10.06
CA GLU A 83 -4.85 27.30 -9.55
C GLU A 83 -3.73 27.30 -8.49
N ARG A 84 -3.70 26.26 -7.64
CA ARG A 84 -2.69 26.13 -6.60
C ARG A 84 -1.42 25.45 -7.12
N MET A 85 -0.31 26.18 -7.01
CA MET A 85 1.04 25.69 -7.28
C MET A 85 1.44 24.49 -6.41
N ALA A 86 2.54 23.84 -6.74
CA ALA A 86 3.05 22.71 -5.96
C ALA A 86 3.41 23.14 -4.53
N TYR A 87 3.00 22.34 -3.55
CA TYR A 87 3.32 22.58 -2.14
C TYR A 87 4.81 22.39 -1.80
N GLY A 88 5.55 21.61 -2.59
CA GLY A 88 6.95 21.25 -2.27
C GLY A 88 7.09 20.28 -1.09
N ILE A 89 5.97 19.66 -0.66
CA ILE A 89 5.90 18.80 0.50
C ILE A 89 5.82 17.33 0.08
N LYS A 90 6.59 16.47 0.75
CA LYS A 90 6.54 15.00 0.64
C LYS A 90 6.42 14.37 2.02
N GLU A 91 6.17 13.07 2.07
CA GLU A 91 6.02 12.29 3.30
C GLU A 91 7.19 12.48 4.26
N SER A 92 8.43 12.53 3.76
CA SER A 92 9.62 12.72 4.61
C SER A 92 9.68 14.08 5.29
N MET A 93 9.17 15.13 4.65
CA MET A 93 9.08 16.46 5.24
C MET A 93 7.96 16.51 6.29
N LEU A 94 6.79 15.93 5.98
CA LEU A 94 5.68 15.82 6.93
C LEU A 94 6.08 15.00 8.16
N ALA A 95 6.80 13.88 7.98
CA ALA A 95 7.28 13.05 9.07
C ALA A 95 8.16 13.85 10.04
N LYS A 96 9.15 14.58 9.52
CA LYS A 96 10.03 15.45 10.33
C LYS A 96 9.24 16.54 11.04
N LEU A 97 8.28 17.16 10.34
CA LEU A 97 7.43 18.19 10.93
C LEU A 97 6.60 17.61 12.10
N TYR A 98 5.96 16.46 11.91
CA TYR A 98 5.18 15.81 12.96
C TYR A 98 6.04 15.40 14.16
N ILE A 99 7.26 14.91 13.92
CA ILE A 99 8.21 14.59 14.99
C ILE A 99 8.56 15.84 15.81
N ASP A 100 8.87 16.95 15.15
CA ASP A 100 9.19 18.22 15.81
C ASP A 100 7.98 18.74 16.61
N VAL A 101 6.79 18.77 16.00
CA VAL A 101 5.58 19.39 16.56
C VAL A 101 5.02 18.60 17.73
N LEU A 102 5.04 17.28 17.65
CA LEU A 102 4.57 16.40 18.72
C LEU A 102 5.65 16.14 19.78
N GLY A 103 6.86 16.69 19.62
CA GLY A 103 7.98 16.47 20.53
C GLY A 103 8.40 14.99 20.62
N LEU A 104 8.26 14.23 19.54
CA LEU A 104 8.59 12.80 19.57
C LEU A 104 10.11 12.60 19.70
N PRO A 105 10.58 11.65 20.54
CA PRO A 105 11.99 11.30 20.57
C PRO A 105 12.45 10.88 19.16
N LYS A 106 13.51 11.53 18.63
CA LYS A 106 13.97 11.33 17.23
C LYS A 106 14.31 9.87 16.89
N SER A 107 14.77 9.11 17.88
CA SER A 107 15.07 7.68 17.79
C SER A 107 13.96 6.78 18.33
N GLY A 108 12.83 7.35 18.76
CA GLY A 108 11.70 6.63 19.34
C GLY A 108 10.91 5.82 18.30
N PRO A 109 10.09 4.85 18.75
CA PRO A 109 9.35 3.95 17.87
C PRO A 109 8.35 4.69 16.96
N GLU A 110 7.71 5.76 17.44
CA GLU A 110 6.73 6.53 16.66
C GLU A 110 7.40 7.42 15.60
N ALA A 111 8.53 8.05 15.94
CA ALA A 111 9.33 8.81 14.98
C ALA A 111 9.87 7.90 13.86
N ASN A 112 10.38 6.72 14.24
CA ASN A 112 10.83 5.71 13.29
C ASN A 112 9.71 5.19 12.39
N LYS A 113 8.49 5.01 12.93
CA LYS A 113 7.30 4.68 12.13
C LYS A 113 7.04 5.74 11.06
N LEU A 114 6.94 7.01 11.44
CA LEU A 114 6.67 8.11 10.49
C LEU A 114 7.75 8.24 9.39
N LEU A 115 9.03 8.14 9.78
CA LEU A 115 10.15 8.23 8.83
C LEU A 115 10.23 7.02 7.90
N ASN A 116 9.92 5.83 8.40
CA ASN A 116 10.01 4.55 7.67
C ASN A 116 8.63 3.94 7.39
N TYR A 117 7.64 4.78 7.06
CA TYR A 117 6.23 4.38 6.98
C TYR A 117 5.91 3.24 6.00
N ARG A 118 6.83 2.91 5.09
CA ARG A 118 6.70 1.84 4.09
C ARG A 118 7.09 0.48 4.64
N ALA A 119 7.99 0.44 5.63
CA ALA A 119 8.41 -0.80 6.26
C ALA A 119 7.28 -1.39 7.11
N PRO A 120 7.06 -2.73 7.07
CA PRO A 120 6.11 -3.37 7.96
C PRO A 120 6.57 -3.21 9.40
N THR A 121 5.74 -2.60 10.24
CA THR A 121 5.88 -2.67 11.70
C THR A 121 4.84 -3.64 12.25
N THR A 122 4.96 -4.06 13.52
CA THR A 122 4.10 -5.07 14.19
C THR A 122 2.59 -4.83 14.09
N SER A 123 2.14 -3.67 13.62
CA SER A 123 0.74 -3.33 13.34
C SER A 123 0.34 -3.76 11.92
N GLN A 124 -0.34 -4.90 11.76
CA GLN A 124 -0.88 -5.33 10.46
C GLN A 124 -1.86 -4.27 9.89
N GLY A 125 -1.66 -3.85 8.63
CA GLY A 125 -2.69 -3.15 7.84
C GLY A 125 -2.37 -1.73 7.33
N GLU A 126 -1.28 -1.08 7.78
CA GLU A 126 -1.02 0.35 7.46
C GLU A 126 0.31 0.66 6.78
N ALA A 127 1.19 -0.34 6.64
CA ALA A 127 2.48 -0.15 5.99
C ALA A 127 2.27 0.42 4.57
N GLY A 128 2.92 1.54 4.25
CA GLY A 128 2.82 2.18 2.94
C GLY A 128 1.64 3.15 2.76
N ASP A 129 0.84 3.46 3.80
CA ASP A 129 -0.07 4.61 3.85
C ASP A 129 0.38 5.60 4.93
N PHE A 130 1.14 6.63 4.54
CA PHE A 130 1.67 7.64 5.46
C PHE A 130 0.57 8.37 6.25
N ALA A 131 -0.55 8.71 5.60
CA ALA A 131 -1.65 9.42 6.25
C ALA A 131 -2.34 8.55 7.31
N GLY A 132 -2.53 7.26 6.99
CA GLY A 132 -3.03 6.27 7.95
C GLY A 132 -2.11 6.17 9.15
N MET A 133 -0.82 5.94 8.94
CA MET A 133 0.16 5.83 10.01
C MET A 133 0.24 7.09 10.88
N ALA A 134 0.24 8.28 10.27
CA ALA A 134 0.22 9.55 10.99
C ALA A 134 -1.03 9.67 11.87
N TYR A 135 -2.20 9.27 11.38
CA TYR A 135 -3.44 9.27 12.15
C TYR A 135 -3.32 8.44 13.44
N PHE A 136 -2.70 7.25 13.40
CA PHE A 136 -2.56 6.42 14.61
C PHE A 136 -1.60 7.02 15.65
N VAL A 137 -0.55 7.69 15.21
CA VAL A 137 0.35 8.45 16.10
C VAL A 137 -0.40 9.65 16.70
N LEU A 138 -1.18 10.36 15.89
CA LEU A 138 -1.92 11.56 16.30
C LEU A 138 -3.11 11.28 17.19
N LYS A 139 -3.84 10.18 16.98
CA LYS A 139 -5.07 9.84 17.73
C LYS A 139 -4.84 9.79 19.25
N LYS A 140 -3.63 9.43 19.69
CA LYS A 140 -3.25 9.36 21.11
C LYS A 140 -2.80 10.70 21.70
N ARG A 141 -2.64 11.74 20.88
CA ARG A 141 -1.92 12.99 21.23
C ARG A 141 -2.68 14.27 20.91
N CYS A 142 -3.62 14.23 19.97
CA CYS A 142 -4.46 15.36 19.61
C CYS A 142 -5.84 15.21 20.25
N THR A 143 -6.08 15.95 21.34
CA THR A 143 -7.39 16.03 22.05
C THR A 143 -8.23 17.24 21.61
N SER A 144 -7.70 18.11 20.77
CA SER A 144 -8.35 19.35 20.32
C SER A 144 -9.60 19.09 19.46
N GLN A 145 -10.63 19.93 19.62
CA GLN A 145 -11.73 20.06 18.66
C GLN A 145 -11.26 20.88 17.45
N GLY A 146 -11.59 20.43 16.23
CA GLY A 146 -11.22 21.11 15.00
C GLY A 146 -12.15 22.28 14.73
N ASN A 147 -11.58 23.46 14.49
CA ASN A 147 -12.34 24.71 14.36
C ASN A 147 -12.28 25.33 12.96
N LEU A 148 -11.57 24.70 12.02
CA LEU A 148 -11.36 25.26 10.70
C LEU A 148 -12.56 25.02 9.78
N SER A 149 -12.95 26.05 9.04
CA SER A 149 -13.84 25.95 7.89
C SER A 149 -13.10 25.44 6.64
N ILE A 150 -13.86 24.98 5.64
CA ILE A 150 -13.29 24.57 4.35
C ILE A 150 -12.59 25.74 3.65
N LYS A 151 -13.09 26.98 3.84
CA LYS A 151 -12.43 28.18 3.31
C LYS A 151 -11.07 28.39 3.96
N GLU A 152 -10.99 28.39 5.28
CA GLU A 152 -9.72 28.63 5.99
C GLU A 152 -8.68 27.56 5.63
N VAL A 153 -9.07 26.29 5.53
CA VAL A 153 -8.17 25.23 5.06
C VAL A 153 -7.62 25.54 3.67
N ASN A 154 -8.45 26.02 2.74
CA ASN A 154 -7.98 26.43 1.42
C ASN A 154 -7.04 27.63 1.50
N ASP A 155 -7.38 28.67 2.25
CA ASP A 155 -6.54 29.87 2.41
C ASP A 155 -5.14 29.49 2.96
N PHE A 156 -5.07 28.58 3.93
CA PHE A 156 -3.80 28.08 4.46
C PHE A 156 -3.01 27.27 3.43
N LEU A 157 -3.67 26.40 2.68
CA LEU A 157 -3.01 25.63 1.62
C LEU A 157 -2.53 26.54 0.47
N ASP A 158 -3.27 27.60 0.14
CA ASP A 158 -2.83 28.64 -0.80
C ASP A 158 -1.57 29.34 -0.27
N SER A 159 -1.56 29.73 1.01
CA SER A 159 -0.39 30.29 1.68
C SER A 159 0.82 29.36 1.63
N VAL A 160 0.64 28.05 1.86
CA VAL A 160 1.71 27.05 1.75
C VAL A 160 2.28 27.00 0.34
N ALA A 161 1.42 26.97 -0.68
CA ALA A 161 1.85 26.90 -2.08
C ALA A 161 2.58 28.17 -2.53
N ILE A 162 2.06 29.35 -2.19
CA ILE A 162 2.67 30.66 -2.48
C ILE A 162 4.04 30.77 -1.80
N ASN A 163 4.14 30.42 -0.52
CA ASN A 163 5.40 30.49 0.21
C ASN A 163 6.44 29.49 -0.32
N ASN A 164 6.02 28.29 -0.75
CA ASN A 164 6.91 27.34 -1.41
C ASN A 164 7.43 27.88 -2.75
N ALA A 165 6.55 28.46 -3.58
CA ALA A 165 6.95 29.09 -4.84
C ALA A 165 7.95 30.25 -4.60
N GLY A 166 7.73 31.03 -3.54
CA GLY A 166 8.65 32.07 -3.06
C GLY A 166 9.89 31.57 -2.31
N LYS A 167 10.10 30.24 -2.21
CA LYS A 167 11.22 29.60 -1.48
C LYS A 167 11.33 29.97 0.02
N LYS A 168 10.22 30.38 0.65
CA LYS A 168 10.14 30.79 2.08
C LYS A 168 9.82 29.60 2.99
N LYS A 169 10.80 28.72 3.22
CA LYS A 169 10.62 27.46 3.96
C LYS A 169 10.06 27.63 5.37
N ASP A 170 10.46 28.68 6.09
CA ASP A 170 9.99 28.91 7.47
C ASP A 170 8.51 29.28 7.52
N LEU A 171 8.03 30.06 6.55
CA LEU A 171 6.61 30.39 6.44
C LEU A 171 5.78 29.17 6.05
N VAL A 172 6.31 28.30 5.17
CA VAL A 172 5.68 26.99 4.88
C VAL A 172 5.54 26.17 6.17
N LYS A 173 6.61 26.07 6.97
CA LYS A 173 6.58 25.36 8.27
C LYS A 173 5.55 25.98 9.20
N LYS A 174 5.47 27.31 9.29
CA LYS A 174 4.53 28.04 10.14
C LYS A 174 3.06 27.81 9.73
N SER A 175 2.74 27.89 8.44
CA SER A 175 1.38 27.64 7.93
C SER A 175 0.94 26.19 8.16
N LEU A 176 1.84 25.23 7.93
CA LEU A 176 1.57 23.81 8.22
C LEU A 176 1.39 23.56 9.72
N LEU A 177 2.23 24.16 10.56
CA LEU A 177 2.11 24.06 12.02
C LEU A 177 0.73 24.56 12.46
N HIS A 178 0.29 25.70 11.95
CA HIS A 178 -1.02 26.24 12.26
C HIS A 178 -2.14 25.25 11.89
N LEU A 179 -2.14 24.73 10.66
CA LEU A 179 -3.10 23.70 10.22
C LEU A 179 -3.09 22.47 11.15
N ILE A 180 -1.91 21.98 11.53
CA ILE A 180 -1.76 20.82 12.42
C ILE A 180 -2.35 21.11 13.80
N THR A 181 -2.04 22.27 14.39
CA THR A 181 -2.50 22.62 15.75
C THR A 181 -4.00 22.88 15.86
N GLN A 182 -4.65 23.30 14.78
CA GLN A 182 -6.08 23.66 14.73
C GLN A 182 -6.98 22.54 14.15
N SER A 183 -6.42 21.38 13.87
CA SER A 183 -7.15 20.24 13.26
C SER A 183 -7.11 19.00 14.15
N THR A 184 -8.23 18.27 14.19
CA THR A 184 -8.31 16.94 14.80
C THR A 184 -7.39 15.94 14.10
N ALA A 185 -7.09 14.80 14.74
CA ALA A 185 -6.32 13.72 14.10
C ALA A 185 -6.96 13.24 12.78
N LEU A 186 -8.30 13.15 12.72
CA LEU A 186 -9.02 12.75 11.51
C LEU A 186 -8.89 13.79 10.39
N GLU A 187 -9.01 15.08 10.71
CA GLU A 187 -8.82 16.15 9.73
C GLU A 187 -7.39 16.15 9.19
N GLN A 188 -6.40 15.95 10.05
CA GLN A 188 -5.00 15.88 9.66
C GLN A 188 -4.70 14.69 8.73
N LYS A 189 -5.31 13.52 8.96
CA LYS A 189 -5.26 12.38 8.03
C LYS A 189 -5.65 12.81 6.61
N TRP A 190 -6.74 13.55 6.49
CA TRP A 190 -7.27 14.01 5.21
C TRP A 190 -6.47 15.17 4.62
N LEU A 191 -5.99 16.11 5.44
CA LEU A 191 -5.07 17.17 5.01
C LEU A 191 -3.79 16.60 4.41
N ILE A 192 -3.19 15.60 5.04
CA ILE A 192 -2.01 14.90 4.50
C ILE A 192 -2.32 14.33 3.11
N ARG A 193 -3.47 13.67 2.94
CA ARG A 193 -3.88 13.11 1.64
C ARG A 193 -4.14 14.20 0.59
N MET A 194 -4.71 15.34 0.98
CA MET A 194 -4.92 16.49 0.11
C MET A 194 -3.59 17.12 -0.34
N ILE A 195 -2.64 17.28 0.58
CA ILE A 195 -1.29 17.81 0.31
C ILE A 195 -0.51 16.85 -0.60
N LEU A 196 -0.54 15.55 -0.31
CA LEU A 196 0.11 14.52 -1.13
C LEU A 196 -0.64 14.21 -2.44
N LYS A 197 -1.84 14.79 -2.60
CA LYS A 197 -2.76 14.59 -3.74
C LYS A 197 -3.13 13.12 -3.98
N ASP A 198 -3.23 12.32 -2.92
CA ASP A 198 -3.61 10.89 -2.95
C ASP A 198 -4.70 10.56 -1.92
N MET A 199 -5.96 10.69 -2.33
CA MET A 199 -7.13 10.60 -1.44
C MET A 199 -7.56 9.18 -1.06
N LYS A 200 -7.17 8.15 -1.84
CA LYS A 200 -7.51 6.74 -1.57
C LYS A 200 -9.01 6.46 -1.28
N LEU A 201 -9.93 7.12 -1.99
CA LEU A 201 -11.39 6.99 -1.76
C LEU A 201 -11.99 5.66 -2.28
N GLY A 202 -11.31 4.99 -3.20
CA GLY A 202 -11.83 3.78 -3.86
C GLY A 202 -12.82 4.05 -5.00
N ILE A 203 -13.03 5.32 -5.36
CA ILE A 203 -13.69 5.76 -6.60
C ILE A 203 -12.71 6.60 -7.43
N SER A 204 -12.92 6.63 -8.76
CA SER A 204 -12.08 7.43 -9.66
C SER A 204 -12.44 8.92 -9.56
N LYS A 205 -11.53 9.79 -9.99
CA LYS A 205 -11.75 11.25 -9.98
C LYS A 205 -12.85 11.65 -10.96
N GLU A 206 -12.94 10.94 -12.06
CA GLU A 206 -13.98 11.07 -13.08
C GLU A 206 -15.34 10.67 -12.49
N THR A 207 -15.38 9.65 -11.62
CA THR A 207 -16.61 9.29 -10.89
C THR A 207 -17.06 10.42 -9.96
N VAL A 208 -16.13 11.10 -9.29
CA VAL A 208 -16.46 12.28 -8.46
C VAL A 208 -17.12 13.37 -9.30
N LEU A 209 -16.54 13.69 -10.47
CA LEU A 209 -17.14 14.66 -11.40
C LEU A 209 -18.53 14.20 -11.89
N GLN A 210 -18.69 12.94 -12.28
CA GLN A 210 -19.97 12.37 -12.72
C GLN A 210 -21.06 12.41 -11.63
N VAL A 211 -20.69 12.22 -10.36
CA VAL A 211 -21.63 12.36 -9.23
C VAL A 211 -22.05 13.82 -9.06
N PHE A 212 -21.15 14.77 -9.28
CA PHE A 212 -21.45 16.20 -9.22
C PHE A 212 -22.38 16.66 -10.35
N HIS A 213 -22.06 16.31 -11.60
CA HIS A 213 -22.86 16.59 -12.79
C HIS A 213 -22.49 15.63 -13.93
N HIS A 214 -23.45 15.25 -14.78
CA HIS A 214 -23.21 14.33 -15.90
C HIS A 214 -22.21 14.90 -16.93
N ASP A 215 -22.29 16.21 -17.24
CA ASP A 215 -21.36 16.93 -18.12
C ASP A 215 -20.01 17.31 -17.48
N ALA A 216 -19.82 17.16 -16.16
CA ALA A 216 -18.65 17.73 -15.48
C ALA A 216 -17.32 17.13 -15.96
N ALA A 217 -17.30 15.83 -16.27
CA ALA A 217 -16.10 15.19 -16.78
C ALA A 217 -15.74 15.70 -18.19
N GLU A 218 -16.74 15.89 -19.06
CA GLU A 218 -16.52 16.40 -20.41
C GLU A 218 -16.07 17.86 -20.39
N LEU A 219 -16.73 18.69 -19.58
CA LEU A 219 -16.37 20.10 -19.40
C LEU A 219 -14.95 20.22 -18.85
N TYR A 220 -14.60 19.44 -17.83
CA TYR A 220 -13.24 19.45 -17.29
C TYR A 220 -12.20 19.01 -18.34
N ASN A 221 -12.53 18.07 -19.23
CA ASN A 221 -11.58 17.61 -20.24
C ASN A 221 -11.25 18.66 -21.30
N VAL A 222 -12.12 19.66 -21.54
CA VAL A 222 -11.88 20.72 -22.54
C VAL A 222 -11.27 22.01 -21.97
N ASN A 223 -11.23 22.18 -20.64
CA ASN A 223 -10.70 23.40 -20.01
C ASN A 223 -9.78 23.17 -18.78
N THR A 224 -9.77 21.96 -18.20
CA THR A 224 -8.99 21.58 -17.02
C THR A 224 -9.14 22.55 -15.83
N ASP A 225 -10.33 23.13 -15.66
CA ASP A 225 -10.63 24.13 -14.64
C ASP A 225 -11.80 23.66 -13.76
N LEU A 226 -11.48 23.23 -12.53
CA LEU A 226 -12.48 22.79 -11.56
C LEU A 226 -13.40 23.94 -11.11
N ASN A 227 -12.91 25.17 -11.04
CA ASN A 227 -13.72 26.30 -10.63
C ASN A 227 -14.79 26.58 -11.68
N LYS A 228 -14.40 26.63 -12.96
CA LYS A 228 -15.32 26.77 -14.09
C LYS A 228 -16.35 25.65 -14.13
N VAL A 229 -15.94 24.40 -13.88
CA VAL A 229 -16.85 23.26 -13.78
C VAL A 229 -17.87 23.44 -12.65
N CYS A 230 -17.42 23.80 -11.45
CA CYS A 230 -18.30 23.96 -10.30
C CYS A 230 -19.24 25.18 -10.42
N LEU A 231 -18.82 26.23 -11.12
CA LEU A 231 -19.63 27.43 -11.40
C LEU A 231 -20.70 27.17 -12.46
N GLN A 232 -20.29 26.65 -13.64
CA GLN A 232 -21.21 26.48 -14.77
C GLN A 232 -22.22 25.34 -14.57
N LEU A 233 -21.81 24.29 -13.87
CA LEU A 233 -22.63 23.10 -13.62
C LEU A 233 -23.14 23.04 -12.17
N HIS A 234 -23.33 24.22 -11.55
CA HIS A 234 -23.85 24.31 -10.19
C HIS A 234 -25.22 23.62 -10.07
N ASN A 235 -26.13 23.89 -11.01
CA ASN A 235 -27.44 23.27 -11.10
C ASN A 235 -27.34 21.88 -11.76
N PRO A 236 -27.67 20.77 -11.06
CA PRO A 236 -27.56 19.41 -11.60
C PRO A 236 -28.53 19.10 -12.75
N SER A 237 -29.57 19.91 -12.93
CA SER A 237 -30.61 19.69 -13.94
C SER A 237 -30.37 20.44 -15.25
N VAL A 238 -29.33 21.28 -15.33
CA VAL A 238 -29.02 22.10 -16.51
C VAL A 238 -27.80 21.56 -17.22
N SER A 239 -28.02 20.96 -18.39
CA SER A 239 -26.95 20.49 -19.28
C SER A 239 -26.37 21.62 -20.13
N LEU A 240 -25.11 21.48 -20.53
CA LEU A 240 -24.48 22.39 -21.48
C LEU A 240 -24.75 21.94 -22.92
N SER A 241 -25.12 22.88 -23.80
CA SER A 241 -25.47 22.57 -25.19
C SER A 241 -24.25 22.33 -26.10
N ASP A 242 -23.13 23.01 -25.86
CA ASP A 242 -21.87 22.78 -26.60
C ASP A 242 -20.66 22.82 -25.64
N VAL A 243 -20.19 21.64 -25.22
CA VAL A 243 -18.91 21.49 -24.53
C VAL A 243 -17.83 21.25 -25.57
N SER A 244 -16.96 22.24 -25.76
CA SER A 244 -15.93 22.18 -26.79
C SER A 244 -14.65 22.90 -26.37
N ILE A 245 -13.57 22.62 -27.09
CA ILE A 245 -12.25 23.20 -26.84
C ILE A 245 -12.30 24.71 -27.13
N GLY A 246 -11.75 25.50 -26.21
CA GLY A 246 -11.71 26.95 -26.29
C GLY A 246 -10.29 27.51 -26.30
N LEU A 247 -10.13 28.70 -26.88
CA LEU A 247 -8.86 29.43 -26.88
C LEU A 247 -8.41 29.75 -25.44
N PHE A 248 -7.10 29.72 -25.23
CA PHE A 248 -6.43 29.85 -23.92
C PHE A 248 -6.93 28.98 -22.76
N SER A 249 -7.72 27.94 -23.04
CA SER A 249 -8.18 26.95 -22.06
C SER A 249 -7.45 25.62 -22.27
N ALA A 250 -6.79 25.12 -21.23
CA ALA A 250 -6.02 23.88 -21.34
C ALA A 250 -6.95 22.65 -21.44
N PHE A 251 -6.79 21.80 -22.45
CA PHE A 251 -7.61 20.60 -22.59
C PHE A 251 -6.77 19.35 -22.31
N LYS A 252 -7.42 18.21 -22.10
CA LYS A 252 -6.76 16.91 -21.99
C LYS A 252 -6.50 16.37 -23.40
N PRO A 253 -5.23 16.18 -23.82
CA PRO A 253 -4.98 15.71 -25.18
C PRO A 253 -5.57 14.31 -25.44
N MET A 254 -5.92 14.04 -26.70
CA MET A 254 -6.36 12.72 -27.15
C MET A 254 -5.21 11.71 -27.02
N LEU A 255 -5.52 10.46 -26.66
CA LEU A 255 -4.54 9.44 -26.32
C LEU A 255 -4.62 8.24 -27.27
N ALA A 256 -3.47 7.61 -27.53
CA ALA A 256 -3.43 6.38 -28.31
C ALA A 256 -3.55 5.10 -27.46
N ALA A 257 -4.29 4.11 -27.97
CA ALA A 257 -4.28 2.73 -27.45
C ALA A 257 -3.11 1.94 -28.05
N ILE A 258 -2.69 0.87 -27.38
CA ILE A 258 -1.69 -0.06 -27.94
C ILE A 258 -2.38 -0.86 -29.04
N ALA A 259 -1.79 -0.90 -30.24
CA ALA A 259 -2.31 -1.70 -31.34
C ALA A 259 -1.84 -3.15 -31.26
N ASN A 260 -2.62 -4.07 -31.83
CA ASN A 260 -2.14 -5.38 -32.22
C ASN A 260 -1.87 -5.34 -33.73
N ILE A 261 -0.59 -5.40 -34.13
CA ILE A 261 -0.17 -5.29 -35.53
C ILE A 261 -0.95 -6.24 -36.44
N ARG A 262 -1.16 -7.50 -36.02
CA ARG A 262 -1.85 -8.52 -36.82
C ARG A 262 -3.33 -8.20 -37.08
N ASN A 263 -3.93 -7.33 -36.27
CA ASN A 263 -5.32 -6.93 -36.40
C ASN A 263 -5.48 -5.47 -36.80
N VAL A 264 -4.39 -4.78 -37.19
CA VAL A 264 -4.40 -3.33 -37.39
C VAL A 264 -5.43 -2.89 -38.44
N GLU A 265 -5.56 -3.65 -39.52
CA GLU A 265 -6.56 -3.40 -40.59
C GLU A 265 -7.98 -3.42 -40.02
N LYS A 266 -8.31 -4.46 -39.25
CA LYS A 266 -9.61 -4.58 -38.57
C LYS A 266 -9.82 -3.49 -37.53
N GLN A 267 -8.78 -3.12 -36.77
CA GLN A 267 -8.84 -2.03 -35.79
C GLN A 267 -9.06 -0.66 -36.45
N MET A 268 -8.68 -0.52 -37.72
CA MET A 268 -8.93 0.65 -38.57
C MET A 268 -10.19 0.51 -39.43
N GLY A 269 -11.08 -0.43 -39.08
CA GLY A 269 -12.34 -0.61 -39.79
C GLY A 269 -12.20 -1.08 -41.24
N ASN A 270 -11.10 -1.77 -41.57
CA ASN A 270 -10.74 -2.22 -42.93
C ASN A 270 -10.75 -1.07 -43.96
N SER A 271 -10.44 0.15 -43.51
CA SER A 271 -10.37 1.36 -44.32
C SER A 271 -8.94 1.90 -44.33
N PRO A 272 -8.57 2.77 -45.29
CA PRO A 272 -7.26 3.41 -45.29
C PRO A 272 -7.00 4.18 -44.00
N PHE A 273 -5.75 4.16 -43.53
CA PHE A 273 -5.32 4.82 -42.31
C PHE A 273 -4.03 5.60 -42.49
N PHE A 274 -3.77 6.55 -41.60
CA PHE A 274 -2.52 7.29 -41.58
C PHE A 274 -1.49 6.61 -40.68
N ILE A 275 -0.27 6.51 -41.16
CA ILE A 275 0.93 6.20 -40.38
C ILE A 275 1.73 7.49 -40.20
N GLU A 276 2.15 7.77 -38.97
CA GLU A 276 3.08 8.86 -38.64
C GLU A 276 4.14 8.35 -37.64
N THR A 277 5.33 8.95 -37.68
CA THR A 277 6.38 8.69 -36.69
C THR A 277 5.88 9.02 -35.28
N LYS A 278 6.14 8.12 -34.33
CA LYS A 278 5.93 8.41 -32.91
C LYS A 278 7.16 9.15 -32.36
N LEU A 279 7.03 10.45 -32.24
CA LEU A 279 8.06 11.32 -31.66
C LEU A 279 8.20 11.12 -30.15
N ASP A 280 9.45 11.12 -29.67
CA ASP A 280 9.82 10.93 -28.26
C ASP A 280 10.22 12.26 -27.60
N GLY A 281 9.24 13.15 -27.49
CA GLY A 281 9.41 14.48 -26.91
C GLY A 281 8.48 14.72 -25.74
N GLU A 282 7.93 15.93 -25.73
CA GLU A 282 6.91 16.32 -24.78
C GLU A 282 5.69 16.92 -25.45
N ARG A 283 4.56 16.24 -25.25
CA ARG A 283 3.26 16.72 -25.69
C ARG A 283 2.93 18.13 -25.17
N ILE A 284 2.78 19.07 -26.10
CA ILE A 284 2.45 20.48 -25.87
C ILE A 284 1.28 20.89 -26.79
N GLN A 285 0.31 21.59 -26.23
CA GLN A 285 -0.68 22.34 -26.97
C GLN A 285 -0.27 23.82 -27.01
N LEU A 286 -0.27 24.40 -28.21
CA LEU A 286 -0.01 25.81 -28.47
C LEU A 286 -1.34 26.52 -28.71
N HIS A 287 -1.57 27.61 -28.01
CA HIS A 287 -2.69 28.53 -28.25
C HIS A 287 -2.09 29.87 -28.69
N LYS A 288 -2.59 30.42 -29.80
CA LYS A 288 -2.17 31.71 -30.34
C LYS A 288 -3.39 32.59 -30.57
N ASP A 289 -3.26 33.87 -30.21
CA ASP A 289 -4.17 34.96 -30.63
C ASP A 289 -3.34 36.21 -30.92
N GLY A 290 -3.16 36.55 -32.19
CA GLY A 290 -2.24 37.63 -32.58
C GLY A 290 -0.83 37.38 -32.02
N ASP A 291 -0.37 38.28 -31.16
CA ASP A 291 0.95 38.23 -30.50
C ASP A 291 0.92 37.50 -29.15
N VAL A 292 -0.24 37.03 -28.70
CA VAL A 292 -0.38 36.34 -27.40
C VAL A 292 -0.32 34.83 -27.60
N TYR A 293 0.60 34.20 -26.89
CA TYR A 293 0.81 32.76 -26.94
C TYR A 293 0.63 32.12 -25.56
N LYS A 294 0.05 30.92 -25.52
CA LYS A 294 0.06 30.05 -24.33
C LYS A 294 0.41 28.63 -24.69
N TYR A 295 1.16 27.98 -23.80
CA TYR A 295 1.64 26.63 -23.99
C TYR A 295 1.20 25.77 -22.81
N PHE A 296 0.48 24.69 -23.07
CA PHE A 296 0.10 23.75 -22.01
C PHE A 296 0.67 22.36 -22.28
N SER A 297 1.19 21.74 -21.24
CA SER A 297 1.63 20.34 -21.29
C SER A 297 0.45 19.38 -21.30
N ARG A 298 0.73 18.10 -21.59
CA ARG A 298 -0.25 17.00 -21.46
C ARG A 298 -1.11 17.02 -20.19
N ASN A 299 -0.52 17.41 -19.07
CA ASN A 299 -1.22 17.46 -17.78
C ASN A 299 -1.86 18.83 -17.51
N ALA A 300 -1.97 19.69 -18.52
CA ALA A 300 -2.54 21.03 -18.45
C ALA A 300 -1.80 21.95 -17.45
N PHE A 301 -0.48 21.79 -17.33
CA PHE A 301 0.38 22.80 -16.71
C PHE A 301 0.87 23.77 -17.79
N GLU A 302 0.84 25.06 -17.47
CA GLU A 302 1.29 26.13 -18.35
C GLU A 302 2.83 26.24 -18.37
N TYR A 303 3.38 26.36 -19.58
CA TYR A 303 4.82 26.52 -19.86
C TYR A 303 5.10 27.77 -20.71
N THR A 304 4.17 28.73 -20.71
CA THR A 304 4.28 29.97 -21.49
C THR A 304 5.54 30.75 -21.18
N GLN A 305 5.95 30.85 -19.91
CA GLN A 305 7.21 31.52 -19.53
C GLN A 305 8.46 30.91 -20.19
N GLN A 306 8.44 29.61 -20.47
CA GLN A 306 9.57 28.90 -21.08
C GLN A 306 9.60 29.07 -22.60
N PHE A 307 8.44 28.92 -23.25
CA PHE A 307 8.37 28.88 -24.71
C PHE A 307 8.15 30.27 -25.33
N GLY A 308 7.54 31.20 -24.59
CA GLY A 308 7.38 32.62 -24.92
C GLY A 308 5.92 33.06 -24.95
N GLY A 309 5.52 34.02 -24.11
CA GLY A 309 4.16 34.58 -24.14
C GLY A 309 3.91 35.56 -25.27
N SER A 310 4.98 36.08 -25.88
CA SER A 310 4.97 37.02 -26.99
C SER A 310 6.11 36.77 -27.98
N PRO A 311 6.13 37.42 -29.16
CA PRO A 311 7.20 37.29 -30.15
C PRO A 311 8.58 37.78 -29.68
N LEU A 312 8.65 38.42 -28.50
CA LEU A 312 9.86 39.05 -27.99
C LEU A 312 10.60 38.22 -26.92
N GLU A 313 9.99 37.12 -26.44
CA GLU A 313 10.52 36.35 -25.32
C GLU A 313 10.37 34.84 -25.53
N GLY A 314 11.19 34.06 -24.83
CA GLY A 314 11.08 32.60 -24.74
C GLY A 314 11.84 31.82 -25.80
N SER A 315 11.98 30.52 -25.56
CA SER A 315 12.84 29.62 -26.36
C SER A 315 12.28 29.22 -27.73
N LEU A 316 11.02 29.56 -28.04
CA LEU A 316 10.35 29.12 -29.27
C LEU A 316 9.58 30.24 -29.98
N THR A 317 8.70 30.96 -29.29
CA THR A 317 7.78 31.96 -29.88
C THR A 317 8.47 32.97 -30.79
N PRO A 318 9.63 33.55 -30.43
CA PRO A 318 10.32 34.53 -31.29
C PRO A 318 10.73 33.94 -32.65
N TYR A 319 10.99 32.64 -32.69
CA TYR A 319 11.46 31.93 -33.88
C TYR A 319 10.33 31.37 -34.74
N ILE A 320 9.09 31.33 -34.24
CA ILE A 320 7.94 30.77 -34.95
C ILE A 320 6.85 31.80 -35.25
N HIS A 321 6.90 33.01 -34.67
CA HIS A 321 5.84 34.01 -34.84
C HIS A 321 5.58 34.37 -36.31
N ASN A 322 6.65 34.66 -37.06
CA ASN A 322 6.56 35.11 -38.45
C ASN A 322 6.30 33.97 -39.46
N VAL A 323 6.19 32.71 -39.00
CA VAL A 323 6.01 31.55 -39.91
C VAL A 323 4.54 31.22 -40.16
N PHE A 324 3.63 31.72 -39.31
CA PHE A 324 2.20 31.60 -39.50
C PHE A 324 1.76 32.36 -40.75
N LYS A 325 0.84 31.78 -41.52
CA LYS A 325 0.31 32.45 -42.71
C LYS A 325 -0.52 33.67 -42.31
N SER A 326 -0.55 34.69 -43.18
CA SER A 326 -1.21 35.97 -42.92
C SER A 326 -2.70 35.88 -42.58
N HIS A 327 -3.39 34.82 -43.03
CA HIS A 327 -4.81 34.60 -42.73
C HIS A 327 -5.04 33.99 -41.33
N VAL A 328 -4.00 33.56 -40.60
CA VAL A 328 -4.14 32.90 -39.29
C VAL A 328 -3.99 33.92 -38.16
N VAL A 329 -5.12 34.37 -37.62
CA VAL A 329 -5.16 35.30 -36.49
C VAL A 329 -5.02 34.53 -35.18
N ASN A 330 -5.95 33.60 -34.93
CA ASN A 330 -5.94 32.73 -33.76
C ASN A 330 -5.93 31.25 -34.16
N CYS A 331 -5.25 30.41 -33.37
CA CYS A 331 -5.23 28.98 -33.60
C CYS A 331 -4.91 28.16 -32.34
N ILE A 332 -5.28 26.88 -32.37
CA ILE A 332 -4.87 25.88 -31.38
C ILE A 332 -4.19 24.71 -32.09
N LEU A 333 -2.92 24.48 -31.80
CA LEU A 333 -2.13 23.38 -32.34
C LEU A 333 -1.83 22.34 -31.27
N ASP A 334 -1.85 21.07 -31.65
CA ASP A 334 -1.41 19.96 -30.81
C ASP A 334 -0.17 19.32 -31.44
N GLY A 335 0.90 19.21 -30.64
CA GLY A 335 2.21 18.81 -31.12
C GLY A 335 3.08 18.17 -30.05
N GLU A 336 4.25 17.71 -30.47
CA GLU A 336 5.30 17.20 -29.60
C GLU A 336 6.48 18.17 -29.63
N MET A 337 6.88 18.66 -28.47
CA MET A 337 8.07 19.47 -28.33
C MET A 337 9.31 18.58 -28.29
N MET A 338 10.26 18.85 -29.18
CA MET A 338 11.48 18.10 -29.37
C MET A 338 12.69 18.99 -29.06
N ALA A 339 13.78 18.38 -28.58
CA ALA A 339 15.09 19.03 -28.63
C ALA A 339 15.73 18.71 -29.98
N TYR A 340 16.23 19.74 -30.64
CA TYR A 340 16.87 19.63 -31.94
C TYR A 340 18.34 20.04 -31.82
N ASN A 341 19.25 19.23 -32.36
CA ASN A 341 20.65 19.57 -32.49
C ASN A 341 20.89 20.17 -33.89
N PRO A 342 21.22 21.47 -34.01
CA PRO A 342 21.44 22.10 -35.31
C PRO A 342 22.70 21.60 -36.03
N THR A 343 23.73 21.17 -35.29
CA THR A 343 24.99 20.68 -35.87
C THR A 343 24.83 19.30 -36.48
N ALA A 344 24.18 18.39 -35.75
CA ALA A 344 23.89 17.03 -36.23
C ALA A 344 22.62 16.96 -37.09
N GLU A 345 21.85 18.05 -37.14
CA GLU A 345 20.55 18.17 -37.80
C GLU A 345 19.51 17.11 -37.39
N THR A 346 19.59 16.59 -36.16
CA THR A 346 18.77 15.49 -35.67
C THR A 346 17.99 15.87 -34.41
N PHE A 347 16.87 15.16 -34.18
CA PHE A 347 16.16 15.24 -32.92
C PHE A 347 16.88 14.43 -31.85
N MET A 348 17.09 15.06 -30.71
CA MET A 348 17.64 14.40 -29.55
C MET A 348 16.54 13.68 -28.78
N GLN A 349 16.82 12.46 -28.35
CA GLN A 349 15.87 11.65 -27.59
C GLN A 349 15.80 12.11 -26.14
N LYS A 350 14.60 12.02 -25.54
CA LYS A 350 14.34 12.45 -24.16
C LYS A 350 15.17 11.72 -23.09
N GLY A 351 15.72 10.55 -23.40
CA GLY A 351 16.62 9.80 -22.51
C GLY A 351 18.00 10.45 -22.30
N SER A 352 18.32 11.50 -23.04
CA SER A 352 19.59 12.23 -22.95
C SER A 352 19.60 13.24 -21.79
N LYS A 353 20.78 13.77 -21.43
CA LYS A 353 20.98 14.68 -20.30
C LYS A 353 20.45 16.12 -20.52
N PHE A 354 19.20 16.30 -20.96
CA PHE A 354 18.57 17.62 -21.05
C PHE A 354 17.08 17.57 -20.70
N ASP A 355 16.53 18.72 -20.32
CA ASP A 355 15.10 18.92 -20.12
C ASP A 355 14.61 19.96 -21.12
N ILE A 356 13.77 19.55 -22.07
CA ILE A 356 13.23 20.41 -23.14
C ILE A 356 12.55 21.65 -22.54
N LYS A 357 11.94 21.51 -21.35
CA LYS A 357 11.26 22.59 -20.63
C LYS A 357 12.22 23.58 -19.95
N ARG A 358 13.53 23.37 -20.05
CA ARG A 358 14.57 24.19 -19.42
C ARG A 358 15.71 24.52 -20.39
N LEU A 359 15.55 24.22 -21.67
CA LEU A 359 16.53 24.63 -22.68
C LEU A 359 16.57 26.16 -22.71
N MET A 360 17.77 26.70 -22.52
CA MET A 360 18.07 28.13 -22.59
C MET A 360 18.70 28.42 -23.95
N ASP A 361 18.71 29.69 -24.36
CA ASP A 361 19.19 30.10 -25.69
C ASP A 361 20.70 29.84 -25.90
N ASP A 362 21.48 29.63 -24.83
CA ASP A 362 22.91 29.30 -24.84
C ASP A 362 23.20 27.79 -24.96
N SER A 363 22.16 26.97 -25.14
CA SER A 363 22.32 25.53 -25.35
C SER A 363 22.73 25.20 -26.78
N GLU A 364 23.56 24.16 -26.94
CA GLU A 364 23.82 23.53 -28.26
C GLU A 364 22.56 22.91 -28.88
N LEU A 365 21.47 22.81 -28.10
CA LEU A 365 20.18 22.29 -28.52
C LEU A 365 19.15 23.40 -28.54
N GLN A 366 18.24 23.36 -29.51
CA GLN A 366 17.13 24.30 -29.60
C GLN A 366 15.79 23.59 -29.54
N THR A 367 14.78 24.32 -29.07
CA THR A 367 13.40 23.86 -29.01
C THR A 367 12.79 23.78 -30.41
N CYS A 368 12.21 22.63 -30.76
CA CYS A 368 11.50 22.41 -32.01
C CYS A 368 10.10 21.85 -31.75
N PHE A 369 9.06 22.51 -32.27
CA PHE A 369 7.68 22.08 -32.11
C PHE A 369 7.20 21.26 -33.32
N CYS A 370 6.99 19.97 -33.15
CA CYS A 370 6.51 19.07 -34.19
C CYS A 370 4.99 18.88 -34.08
N VAL A 371 4.24 19.57 -34.94
CA VAL A 371 2.78 19.66 -34.91
C VAL A 371 2.14 18.52 -35.71
N PHE A 372 1.16 17.83 -35.14
CA PHE A 372 0.45 16.73 -35.84
C PHE A 372 -1.08 16.92 -35.88
N ASP A 373 -1.67 17.90 -35.20
CA ASP A 373 -3.11 18.21 -35.24
C ASP A 373 -3.40 19.71 -35.02
N VAL A 374 -4.59 20.16 -35.43
CA VAL A 374 -5.12 21.53 -35.27
C VAL A 374 -6.57 21.47 -34.81
N LEU A 375 -6.92 22.28 -33.80
CA LEU A 375 -8.22 22.20 -33.13
C LEU A 375 -9.05 23.47 -33.26
N LEU A 376 -8.43 24.58 -33.66
CA LEU A 376 -9.08 25.86 -33.89
C LEU A 376 -8.25 26.69 -34.87
N ILE A 377 -8.92 27.38 -35.79
CA ILE A 377 -8.37 28.47 -36.62
C ILE A 377 -9.43 29.55 -36.76
N ASN A 378 -9.09 30.81 -36.48
CA ASN A 378 -9.97 31.97 -36.63
C ASN A 378 -11.37 31.72 -36.07
N ASP A 379 -11.43 31.24 -34.82
CA ASP A 379 -12.64 30.87 -34.07
C ASP A 379 -13.45 29.69 -34.63
N GLN A 380 -13.05 29.11 -35.77
CA GLN A 380 -13.61 27.86 -36.28
C GLN A 380 -13.06 26.67 -35.48
N LYS A 381 -13.95 26.01 -34.73
CA LYS A 381 -13.63 24.81 -33.95
C LYS A 381 -13.54 23.58 -34.86
N LEU A 382 -12.43 22.87 -34.80
CA LEU A 382 -12.17 21.70 -35.66
C LEU A 382 -12.26 20.36 -34.91
N GLY A 383 -12.47 20.37 -33.60
CA GLY A 383 -12.46 19.12 -32.80
C GLY A 383 -13.49 18.06 -33.24
N LYS A 384 -14.62 18.47 -33.84
CA LYS A 384 -15.67 17.59 -34.38
C LYS A 384 -15.45 17.24 -35.87
N GLU A 385 -14.46 17.84 -36.53
CA GLU A 385 -14.07 17.52 -37.91
C GLU A 385 -13.23 16.24 -37.97
N THR A 386 -13.21 15.59 -39.13
CA THR A 386 -12.40 14.37 -39.36
C THR A 386 -10.91 14.69 -39.33
N LEU A 387 -10.07 13.73 -38.90
CA LEU A 387 -8.61 13.89 -38.88
C LEU A 387 -8.06 14.28 -40.25
N LYS A 388 -8.62 13.73 -41.34
CA LYS A 388 -8.26 14.12 -42.70
C LYS A 388 -8.45 15.62 -42.93
N LYS A 389 -9.64 16.16 -42.60
CA LYS A 389 -9.94 17.59 -42.75
C LYS A 389 -9.04 18.46 -41.86
N ARG A 390 -8.77 18.02 -40.63
CA ARG A 390 -7.84 18.73 -39.72
C ARG A 390 -6.41 18.75 -40.26
N TYR A 391 -5.94 17.65 -40.84
CA TYR A 391 -4.59 17.58 -41.42
C TYR A 391 -4.45 18.44 -42.69
N GLU A 392 -5.43 18.40 -43.60
CA GLU A 392 -5.48 19.30 -44.77
C GLU A 392 -5.45 20.78 -44.34
N THR A 393 -6.21 21.11 -43.28
CA THR A 393 -6.26 22.45 -42.72
C THR A 393 -4.92 22.84 -42.06
N LEU A 394 -4.29 21.91 -41.34
CA LEU A 394 -3.00 22.14 -40.68
C LEU A 394 -1.88 22.50 -41.67
N GLN A 395 -1.92 21.94 -42.89
CA GLN A 395 -0.97 22.25 -43.97
C GLN A 395 -1.02 23.72 -44.42
N THR A 396 -2.11 24.44 -44.17
CA THR A 396 -2.26 25.86 -44.55
C THR A 396 -1.91 26.82 -43.41
N VAL A 397 -1.60 26.34 -42.20
CA VAL A 397 -1.45 27.20 -41.01
C VAL A 397 -0.13 27.95 -40.97
N PHE A 398 0.97 27.26 -41.24
CA PHE A 398 2.32 27.82 -41.10
C PHE A 398 3.26 27.24 -42.15
N THR A 399 4.36 27.92 -42.40
CA THR A 399 5.47 27.41 -43.22
C THR A 399 6.47 26.70 -42.31
N PRO A 400 6.72 25.39 -42.45
CA PRO A 400 7.68 24.69 -41.60
C PRO A 400 9.08 25.31 -41.64
N VAL A 401 9.75 25.36 -40.48
CA VAL A 401 11.13 25.82 -40.34
C VAL A 401 11.94 24.73 -39.66
N LYS A 402 12.97 24.25 -40.37
CA LYS A 402 13.87 23.20 -39.89
C LYS A 402 14.43 23.57 -38.51
N GLY A 403 14.38 22.63 -37.59
CA GLY A 403 14.77 22.78 -36.20
C GLY A 403 13.90 23.68 -35.31
N ARG A 404 12.82 24.31 -35.79
CA ARG A 404 11.98 25.23 -34.98
C ARG A 404 10.50 24.83 -34.93
N ILE A 405 9.88 24.62 -36.08
CA ILE A 405 8.48 24.16 -36.16
C ILE A 405 8.28 23.27 -37.39
N HIS A 406 7.78 22.06 -37.18
CA HIS A 406 7.57 21.08 -38.25
C HIS A 406 6.15 20.60 -38.28
N LEU A 407 5.68 20.29 -39.48
CA LEU A 407 4.51 19.44 -39.68
C LEU A 407 4.95 17.98 -39.62
N VAL A 408 4.31 17.17 -38.78
CA VAL A 408 4.57 15.72 -38.74
C VAL A 408 3.92 15.08 -39.98
N PRO A 409 4.73 14.47 -40.87
CA PRO A 409 4.21 13.86 -42.10
C PRO A 409 3.29 12.68 -41.79
N LYS A 410 2.31 12.46 -42.67
CA LYS A 410 1.38 11.34 -42.62
C LYS A 410 1.41 10.60 -43.95
N THR A 411 1.60 9.29 -43.89
CA THR A 411 1.53 8.42 -45.05
C THR A 411 0.23 7.62 -44.99
N GLU A 412 -0.56 7.61 -46.06
CA GLU A 412 -1.72 6.72 -46.15
C GLU A 412 -1.24 5.29 -46.38
N ALA A 413 -1.80 4.34 -45.63
CA ALA A 413 -1.55 2.92 -45.75
C ALA A 413 -2.86 2.15 -45.62
N ARG A 414 -2.87 0.90 -46.07
CA ARG A 414 -4.07 0.04 -46.03
C ARG A 414 -3.79 -1.34 -45.43
N THR A 415 -2.54 -1.76 -45.45
CA THR A 415 -2.16 -3.14 -45.15
C THR A 415 -1.30 -3.24 -43.88
N MET A 416 -1.36 -4.40 -43.24
CA MET A 416 -0.46 -4.77 -42.16
C MET A 416 1.00 -4.72 -42.59
N GLN A 417 1.32 -5.09 -43.84
CA GLN A 417 2.70 -5.10 -44.33
C GLN A 417 3.30 -3.69 -44.37
N GLU A 418 2.53 -2.68 -44.79
CA GLU A 418 2.97 -1.27 -44.74
C GLU A 418 3.25 -0.81 -43.31
N VAL A 419 2.44 -1.25 -42.34
CA VAL A 419 2.65 -0.98 -40.91
C VAL A 419 3.94 -1.63 -40.39
N VAL A 420 4.23 -2.86 -40.83
CA VAL A 420 5.48 -3.56 -40.48
C VAL A 420 6.69 -2.84 -41.06
N ASN A 421 6.62 -2.45 -42.34
CA ASN A 421 7.69 -1.72 -43.01
C ASN A 421 7.97 -0.40 -42.28
N ALA A 422 6.93 0.39 -42.02
CA ALA A 422 7.07 1.65 -41.28
C ALA A 422 7.62 1.46 -39.86
N LEU A 423 7.28 0.36 -39.17
CA LEU A 423 7.86 0.05 -37.87
C LEU A 423 9.35 -0.30 -37.97
N ASN A 424 9.76 -1.05 -39.00
CA ASN A 424 11.15 -1.36 -39.25
C ASN A 424 11.96 -0.10 -39.60
N ASP A 425 11.40 0.78 -40.44
CA ASP A 425 12.01 2.07 -40.77
C ASP A 425 12.20 2.95 -39.52
N ALA A 426 11.21 2.94 -38.61
CA ALA A 426 11.29 3.62 -37.32
C ALA A 426 12.38 3.01 -36.42
N ILE A 427 12.56 1.68 -36.42
CA ILE A 427 13.63 0.99 -35.65
C ILE A 427 15.01 1.36 -36.20
N ASP A 428 15.17 1.39 -37.51
CA ASP A 428 16.41 1.75 -38.19
C ASP A 428 16.77 3.21 -37.95
N SER A 429 15.77 4.08 -38.00
CA SER A 429 15.88 5.52 -37.71
C SER A 429 15.96 5.82 -36.20
N ARG A 430 15.97 4.79 -35.34
CA ARG A 430 16.05 4.90 -33.87
C ARG A 430 14.92 5.70 -33.23
N GLU A 431 13.76 5.73 -33.86
CA GLU A 431 12.54 6.39 -33.37
C GLU A 431 11.87 5.59 -32.24
N GLU A 432 10.84 6.17 -31.58
CA GLU A 432 10.12 5.48 -30.51
C GLU A 432 9.19 4.35 -31.03
N GLY A 433 8.84 4.41 -32.31
CA GLY A 433 7.84 3.59 -32.97
C GLY A 433 6.96 4.43 -33.89
N ILE A 434 5.75 3.96 -34.15
CA ILE A 434 4.80 4.59 -35.07
C ILE A 434 3.43 4.81 -34.40
N MET A 435 2.67 5.75 -34.95
CA MET A 435 1.26 5.95 -34.66
C MET A 435 0.45 5.55 -35.88
N VAL A 436 -0.69 4.90 -35.65
CA VAL A 436 -1.66 4.53 -36.69
C VAL A 436 -2.97 5.21 -36.35
N LYS A 437 -3.50 6.02 -37.27
CA LYS A 437 -4.66 6.87 -37.03
C LYS A 437 -5.73 6.71 -38.10
N ASP A 438 -6.97 6.61 -37.65
CA ASP A 438 -8.16 6.61 -38.49
C ASP A 438 -8.40 8.04 -39.06
N PRO A 439 -8.37 8.23 -40.39
CA PRO A 439 -8.60 9.53 -41.05
C PRO A 439 -10.00 10.09 -40.80
N SER A 440 -10.98 9.24 -40.50
CA SER A 440 -12.36 9.64 -40.21
C SER A 440 -12.59 10.02 -38.75
N SER A 441 -11.63 9.76 -37.87
CA SER A 441 -11.77 10.02 -36.43
C SER A 441 -11.83 11.51 -36.08
N ILE A 442 -12.76 11.86 -35.20
CA ILE A 442 -12.82 13.19 -34.57
C ILE A 442 -11.82 13.28 -33.41
N TYR A 443 -11.52 14.49 -32.95
CA TYR A 443 -10.64 14.69 -31.80
C TYR A 443 -11.43 14.53 -30.48
N LYS A 444 -11.09 13.52 -29.68
CA LYS A 444 -11.76 13.24 -28.40
C LYS A 444 -10.81 13.46 -27.20
N PRO A 445 -10.97 14.58 -26.46
CA PRO A 445 -10.14 14.88 -25.28
C PRO A 445 -10.15 13.77 -24.23
N ASP A 446 -8.96 13.44 -23.71
CA ASP A 446 -8.68 12.38 -22.72
C ASP A 446 -9.11 10.95 -23.10
N LYS A 447 -9.63 10.72 -24.32
CA LYS A 447 -10.03 9.37 -24.76
C LYS A 447 -8.84 8.61 -25.31
N ARG A 448 -8.83 7.29 -25.06
CA ARG A 448 -7.77 6.38 -25.49
C ARG A 448 -8.31 5.38 -26.51
N GLY A 449 -7.70 5.32 -27.69
CA GLY A 449 -7.99 4.27 -28.68
C GLY A 449 -9.18 4.54 -29.61
N GLU A 450 -9.78 5.72 -29.52
CA GLU A 450 -10.90 6.17 -30.35
C GLU A 450 -10.41 6.65 -31.73
N GLY A 451 -9.71 5.78 -32.46
CA GLY A 451 -9.13 6.07 -33.77
C GLY A 451 -7.62 6.33 -33.75
N TRP A 452 -6.98 6.47 -32.59
CA TRP A 452 -5.53 6.60 -32.47
C TRP A 452 -4.91 5.38 -31.82
N LEU A 453 -4.00 4.72 -32.52
CA LEU A 453 -3.21 3.59 -32.04
C LEU A 453 -1.73 3.94 -32.06
N LYS A 454 -0.97 3.28 -31.19
CA LYS A 454 0.50 3.35 -31.15
C LYS A 454 1.07 1.95 -31.22
N ILE A 455 2.14 1.80 -31.97
CA ILE A 455 2.90 0.57 -32.12
C ILE A 455 4.34 0.90 -31.82
N LYS A 456 4.95 0.08 -30.98
CA LYS A 456 6.35 0.23 -30.61
C LYS A 456 7.04 -1.12 -30.62
N PRO A 457 8.36 -1.15 -30.82
CA PRO A 457 9.11 -2.40 -30.81
C PRO A 457 8.91 -3.19 -29.51
N GLU A 458 8.82 -2.51 -28.35
CA GLU A 458 8.67 -3.20 -27.06
C GLU A 458 7.32 -3.90 -26.85
N TYR A 459 6.33 -3.66 -27.72
CA TYR A 459 5.03 -4.33 -27.69
C TYR A 459 4.97 -5.59 -28.56
N VAL A 460 6.03 -5.87 -29.32
CA VAL A 460 6.10 -7.02 -30.22
C VAL A 460 7.04 -8.06 -29.62
N ASP A 461 6.52 -9.27 -29.43
CA ASP A 461 7.29 -10.37 -28.88
C ASP A 461 8.48 -10.71 -29.78
N GLY A 462 9.67 -10.84 -29.19
CA GLY A 462 10.90 -11.24 -29.88
C GLY A 462 11.69 -10.12 -30.58
N LEU A 463 11.18 -8.87 -30.62
CA LEU A 463 11.93 -7.74 -31.22
C LEU A 463 12.95 -7.09 -30.27
N MET A 464 12.68 -7.15 -28.97
CA MET A 464 13.56 -6.57 -27.97
C MET A 464 14.65 -7.56 -27.58
N ASP A 465 15.88 -7.06 -27.50
CA ASP A 465 16.95 -7.71 -26.75
C ASP A 465 16.61 -7.61 -25.25
N GLU A 466 16.53 -8.77 -24.58
CA GLU A 466 16.13 -8.89 -23.17
C GLU A 466 17.35 -9.10 -22.29
N LEU A 467 17.32 -8.52 -21.08
CA LEU A 467 18.44 -8.53 -20.16
C LEU A 467 18.15 -9.43 -18.95
N ASP A 468 19.01 -10.41 -18.70
CA ASP A 468 18.93 -11.25 -17.51
C ASP A 468 19.75 -10.60 -16.38
N LEU A 469 19.05 -9.93 -15.45
CA LEU A 469 19.65 -9.16 -14.36
C LEU A 469 19.43 -9.85 -13.01
N LEU A 470 20.36 -9.68 -12.08
CA LEU A 470 20.22 -10.20 -10.71
C LEU A 470 19.58 -9.18 -9.80
N ILE A 471 18.61 -9.59 -8.98
CA ILE A 471 18.10 -8.77 -7.88
C ILE A 471 19.20 -8.66 -6.81
N VAL A 472 19.54 -7.45 -6.38
CA VAL A 472 20.55 -7.24 -5.31
C VAL A 472 20.03 -6.39 -4.16
N GLY A 473 18.87 -5.76 -4.33
CA GLY A 473 18.24 -4.96 -3.28
C GLY A 473 16.74 -4.81 -3.45
N GLY A 474 16.09 -4.32 -2.40
CA GLY A 474 14.64 -4.16 -2.33
C GLY A 474 14.22 -2.80 -1.75
N TYR A 475 13.03 -2.35 -2.16
CA TYR A 475 12.31 -1.21 -1.59
C TYR A 475 10.88 -1.59 -1.21
N TRP A 476 10.48 -1.18 -0.02
CA TRP A 476 9.13 -1.40 0.49
C TRP A 476 8.10 -0.62 -0.31
N GLY A 477 6.99 -1.29 -0.61
CA GLY A 477 5.89 -0.71 -1.37
C GLY A 477 5.02 0.26 -0.61
N LYS A 478 4.15 0.92 -1.38
CA LYS A 478 3.17 1.88 -0.90
C LYS A 478 1.78 1.56 -1.42
N GLY A 479 0.75 2.04 -0.72
CA GLY A 479 -0.65 1.79 -1.09
C GLY A 479 -0.97 0.30 -1.18
N ARG A 480 -1.48 -0.16 -2.34
CA ARG A 480 -1.86 -1.57 -2.54
C ARG A 480 -0.71 -2.59 -2.43
N ARG A 481 0.54 -2.13 -2.52
CA ARG A 481 1.74 -2.95 -2.34
C ARG A 481 2.44 -2.68 -1.00
N GLY A 482 1.75 -2.02 -0.08
CA GLY A 482 2.23 -1.73 1.26
C GLY A 482 2.56 -2.99 2.03
N GLY A 483 3.66 -2.98 2.79
CA GLY A 483 4.13 -4.14 3.57
C GLY A 483 4.82 -5.23 2.75
N MET A 484 4.92 -5.10 1.42
CA MET A 484 5.64 -6.03 0.55
C MET A 484 6.83 -5.34 -0.12
N MET A 485 7.85 -6.13 -0.48
CA MET A 485 8.87 -5.65 -1.40
C MET A 485 8.24 -5.44 -2.77
N SER A 486 8.32 -4.22 -3.31
CA SER A 486 7.61 -3.86 -4.55
C SER A 486 8.51 -3.31 -5.62
N HIS A 487 9.69 -2.83 -5.28
CA HIS A 487 10.69 -2.45 -6.27
C HIS A 487 11.99 -3.15 -5.91
N PHE A 488 12.74 -3.52 -6.93
CA PHE A 488 13.99 -4.25 -6.80
C PHE A 488 15.11 -3.44 -7.44
N LEU A 489 16.23 -3.34 -6.74
CA LEU A 489 17.49 -2.87 -7.30
C LEU A 489 18.15 -4.05 -7.99
N CYS A 490 18.51 -3.87 -9.26
CA CYS A 490 19.06 -4.93 -10.10
C CYS A 490 20.48 -4.58 -10.51
N ALA A 491 21.31 -5.61 -10.70
CA ALA A 491 22.72 -5.47 -11.03
C ALA A 491 23.16 -6.45 -12.13
N VAL A 492 24.33 -6.15 -12.69
CA VAL A 492 25.10 -7.02 -13.57
C VAL A 492 26.37 -7.48 -12.85
N ALA A 493 26.91 -8.62 -13.25
CA ALA A 493 28.12 -9.19 -12.67
C ALA A 493 29.40 -8.56 -13.25
N GLU A 494 30.43 -8.42 -12.42
CA GLU A 494 31.80 -8.35 -12.91
C GLU A 494 32.23 -9.73 -13.43
N ALA A 495 32.98 -9.77 -14.54
CA ALA A 495 33.40 -11.04 -15.12
C ALA A 495 34.32 -11.78 -14.14
N PRO A 496 33.96 -13.01 -13.72
CA PRO A 496 34.81 -13.78 -12.82
C PRO A 496 36.05 -14.29 -13.56
N LYS A 497 37.06 -14.71 -12.79
CA LYS A 497 38.16 -15.51 -13.33
C LYS A 497 37.62 -16.84 -13.87
N PRO A 498 38.31 -17.48 -14.83
CA PRO A 498 37.92 -18.80 -15.32
C PRO A 498 37.70 -19.79 -14.16
N SER A 499 36.57 -20.50 -14.17
CA SER A 499 36.13 -21.47 -13.15
C SER A 499 35.68 -20.89 -11.80
N GLU A 500 35.64 -19.57 -11.62
CA GLU A 500 35.08 -18.91 -10.43
C GLU A 500 33.66 -18.39 -10.70
N LYS A 501 32.86 -18.25 -9.64
CA LYS A 501 31.55 -17.56 -9.70
C LYS A 501 31.76 -16.05 -9.48
N PRO A 502 30.91 -15.18 -10.04
CA PRO A 502 31.03 -13.73 -9.83
C PRO A 502 30.90 -13.37 -8.35
N SER A 503 31.81 -12.53 -7.85
CA SER A 503 31.82 -12.06 -6.46
C SER A 503 31.36 -10.61 -6.32
N VAL A 504 31.45 -9.81 -7.38
CA VAL A 504 31.14 -8.38 -7.40
C VAL A 504 30.05 -8.07 -8.42
N PHE A 505 29.07 -7.28 -8.01
CA PHE A 505 27.91 -6.90 -8.82
C PHE A 505 27.73 -5.38 -8.86
N HIS A 506 27.52 -4.83 -10.05
CA HIS A 506 27.37 -3.39 -10.29
C HIS A 506 25.89 -3.07 -10.52
N THR A 507 25.33 -2.19 -9.70
CA THR A 507 23.92 -1.79 -9.85
C THR A 507 23.68 -1.10 -11.17
N LEU A 508 22.55 -1.43 -11.81
CA LEU A 508 22.15 -0.96 -13.14
C LEU A 508 20.83 -0.20 -13.13
N CYS A 509 19.78 -0.73 -12.48
CA CYS A 509 18.47 -0.09 -12.51
C CYS A 509 17.57 -0.49 -11.33
N ARG A 510 16.53 0.31 -11.10
CA ARG A 510 15.43 -0.01 -10.19
C ARG A 510 14.16 -0.36 -10.97
N ILE A 511 13.55 -1.50 -10.65
CA ILE A 511 12.37 -2.01 -11.38
C ILE A 511 11.22 -2.28 -10.40
N GLY A 512 10.01 -1.86 -10.75
CA GLY A 512 8.80 -2.05 -9.93
C GLY A 512 7.55 -2.39 -10.74
N SER A 513 7.71 -3.01 -11.90
CA SER A 513 6.60 -3.36 -12.79
C SER A 513 6.94 -4.59 -13.65
N GLY A 514 5.91 -5.21 -14.24
CA GLY A 514 6.06 -6.37 -15.13
C GLY A 514 5.53 -7.69 -14.55
N TYR A 515 5.44 -7.78 -13.23
CA TYR A 515 4.85 -8.91 -12.52
C TYR A 515 3.37 -8.67 -12.18
N THR A 516 2.64 -9.77 -11.98
CA THR A 516 1.33 -9.84 -11.32
C THR A 516 1.47 -9.72 -9.80
N MET A 517 0.37 -9.44 -9.09
CA MET A 517 0.39 -9.43 -7.61
C MET A 517 0.76 -10.79 -7.01
N LYS A 518 0.37 -11.89 -7.67
CA LYS A 518 0.73 -13.25 -7.25
C LYS A 518 2.24 -13.48 -7.39
N GLU A 519 2.81 -13.19 -8.56
CA GLU A 519 4.26 -13.32 -8.77
C GLU A 519 5.07 -12.44 -7.80
N LEU A 520 4.61 -11.22 -7.52
CA LEU A 520 5.25 -10.37 -6.52
C LEU A 520 5.20 -10.97 -5.12
N TYR A 521 4.07 -11.57 -4.76
CA TYR A 521 3.88 -12.22 -3.46
C TYR A 521 4.77 -13.46 -3.33
N ASP A 522 4.75 -14.35 -4.33
CA ASP A 522 5.55 -15.57 -4.37
C ASP A 522 7.05 -15.25 -4.33
N LEU A 523 7.50 -14.26 -5.12
CA LEU A 523 8.89 -13.77 -5.09
C LEU A 523 9.22 -13.14 -3.73
N GLY A 524 8.29 -12.38 -3.14
CA GLY A 524 8.43 -11.79 -1.82
C GLY A 524 8.67 -12.84 -0.73
N LEU A 525 7.88 -13.92 -0.73
CA LEU A 525 8.05 -15.05 0.19
C LEU A 525 9.39 -15.77 -0.02
N LYS A 526 9.76 -16.03 -1.29
CA LYS A 526 11.04 -16.69 -1.64
C LYS A 526 12.24 -15.91 -1.09
N LEU A 527 12.23 -14.59 -1.22
CA LEU A 527 13.35 -13.72 -0.83
C LEU A 527 13.30 -13.27 0.65
N ALA A 528 12.17 -13.44 1.34
CA ALA A 528 11.91 -12.84 2.66
C ALA A 528 13.00 -13.11 3.70
N LYS A 529 13.45 -14.37 3.80
CA LYS A 529 14.44 -14.82 4.80
C LYS A 529 15.88 -14.35 4.53
N HIS A 530 16.14 -13.77 3.36
CA HIS A 530 17.49 -13.44 2.91
C HIS A 530 17.78 -11.93 2.91
N TRP A 531 16.77 -11.09 3.15
CA TRP A 531 16.94 -9.63 3.19
C TRP A 531 17.75 -9.19 4.41
N LYS A 532 18.77 -8.37 4.17
CA LYS A 532 19.59 -7.69 5.18
C LYS A 532 19.42 -6.18 5.05
N VAL A 533 19.45 -5.45 6.17
CA VAL A 533 19.33 -3.98 6.16
C VAL A 533 20.55 -3.36 5.48
N TYR A 534 20.33 -2.49 4.49
CA TYR A 534 21.42 -1.77 3.84
C TYR A 534 21.91 -0.60 4.69
N ARG A 535 23.19 -0.60 5.08
CA ARG A 535 23.81 0.48 5.87
C ARG A 535 24.78 1.27 4.99
N LYS A 536 24.58 2.58 4.88
CA LYS A 536 25.42 3.43 4.02
C LYS A 536 26.89 3.47 4.46
N ASN A 537 27.14 3.40 5.76
CA ASN A 537 28.49 3.45 6.33
C ASN A 537 29.18 2.07 6.34
N ASP A 538 28.46 1.01 5.99
CA ASP A 538 28.93 -0.37 5.98
C ASP A 538 28.24 -1.14 4.84
N PRO A 539 28.56 -0.80 3.57
CA PRO A 539 27.93 -1.43 2.42
C PRO A 539 28.51 -2.84 2.17
N PRO A 540 27.71 -3.78 1.66
CA PRO A 540 28.20 -5.11 1.30
C PRO A 540 29.24 -5.03 0.18
N ALA A 541 30.38 -5.71 0.36
CA ALA A 541 31.47 -5.72 -0.62
C ALA A 541 31.07 -6.36 -1.96
N SER A 542 30.10 -7.28 -1.94
CA SER A 542 29.59 -7.96 -3.14
C SER A 542 28.72 -7.08 -4.04
N ILE A 543 28.24 -5.93 -3.56
CA ILE A 543 27.29 -5.08 -4.30
C ILE A 543 27.78 -3.63 -4.31
N LEU A 544 28.25 -3.20 -5.49
CA LEU A 544 28.69 -1.84 -5.71
C LEU A 544 27.53 -0.98 -6.23
N CYS A 545 27.10 -0.04 -5.39
CA CYS A 545 25.99 0.89 -5.69
C CYS A 545 26.51 2.28 -6.08
N GLY A 546 25.86 2.92 -7.07
CA GLY A 546 25.98 4.37 -7.32
C GLY A 546 25.27 5.22 -6.26
N THR A 547 24.71 6.36 -6.64
CA THR A 547 23.96 7.24 -5.72
C THR A 547 22.67 6.60 -5.19
N GLU A 548 22.00 5.77 -6.00
CA GLU A 548 20.80 5.03 -5.60
C GLU A 548 21.18 3.86 -4.68
N LYS A 549 20.59 3.84 -3.48
CA LYS A 549 20.82 2.82 -2.45
C LYS A 549 19.51 2.11 -2.11
N PRO A 550 19.51 0.77 -1.96
CA PRO A 550 18.31 0.05 -1.57
C PRO A 550 18.00 0.22 -0.08
N GLU A 551 16.79 -0.14 0.34
CA GLU A 551 16.42 -0.17 1.77
C GLU A 551 16.94 -1.44 2.44
N VAL A 552 16.92 -2.55 1.68
CA VAL A 552 17.50 -3.83 2.07
C VAL A 552 18.29 -4.41 0.90
N TYR A 553 19.31 -5.22 1.19
CA TYR A 553 20.08 -5.95 0.19
C TYR A 553 19.96 -7.46 0.42
N ILE A 554 20.29 -8.23 -0.60
CA ILE A 554 20.35 -9.69 -0.55
C ILE A 554 21.70 -10.14 -1.09
N GLU A 555 22.33 -11.12 -0.43
CA GLU A 555 23.56 -11.70 -0.97
C GLU A 555 23.27 -12.35 -2.33
N PRO A 556 24.10 -12.10 -3.37
CA PRO A 556 23.86 -12.60 -4.72
C PRO A 556 23.52 -14.10 -4.80
N CYS A 557 24.19 -14.92 -3.99
CA CYS A 557 23.99 -16.38 -3.95
C CYS A 557 22.61 -16.85 -3.48
N ASN A 558 21.86 -15.99 -2.77
CA ASN A 558 20.50 -16.28 -2.31
C ASN A 558 19.44 -15.59 -3.17
N SER A 559 19.86 -14.91 -4.24
CA SER A 559 18.98 -14.09 -5.04
C SER A 559 18.47 -14.81 -6.29
N VAL A 560 17.69 -14.09 -7.10
CA VAL A 560 17.00 -14.61 -8.28
C VAL A 560 17.27 -13.70 -9.47
N ILE A 561 17.51 -14.33 -10.62
CA ILE A 561 17.61 -13.65 -11.91
C ILE A 561 16.21 -13.32 -12.43
N ILE A 562 16.08 -12.13 -12.99
CA ILE A 562 14.89 -11.68 -13.67
C ILE A 562 15.23 -11.30 -15.11
N GLN A 563 14.35 -11.69 -16.02
CA GLN A 563 14.41 -11.28 -17.41
C GLN A 563 13.71 -9.94 -17.55
N VAL A 564 14.45 -8.95 -18.04
CA VAL A 564 14.02 -7.55 -18.08
C VAL A 564 13.94 -7.09 -19.53
N LYS A 565 12.81 -6.48 -19.86
CA LYS A 565 12.62 -5.74 -21.10
C LYS A 565 12.67 -4.24 -20.81
N ALA A 566 13.41 -3.52 -21.63
CA ALA A 566 13.54 -2.06 -21.55
C ALA A 566 13.60 -1.49 -22.97
N ALA A 567 13.26 -0.21 -23.14
CA ALA A 567 13.31 0.43 -24.45
C ALA A 567 14.76 0.69 -24.90
N GLU A 568 15.59 1.15 -23.98
CA GLU A 568 16.97 1.56 -24.25
C GLU A 568 17.82 1.64 -22.97
N ILE A 569 19.15 1.65 -23.16
CA ILE A 569 20.19 1.90 -22.17
C ILE A 569 20.64 3.36 -22.31
N VAL A 570 20.47 4.15 -21.24
CA VAL A 570 20.79 5.59 -21.21
C VAL A 570 21.86 5.88 -20.15
N GLY A 571 22.65 6.94 -20.33
CA GLY A 571 23.64 7.36 -19.33
C GLY A 571 22.99 7.78 -18.02
N SER A 572 23.59 7.42 -16.88
CA SER A 572 23.08 7.79 -15.54
C SER A 572 24.18 7.76 -14.50
N ASP A 573 24.21 8.76 -13.63
CA ASP A 573 25.08 8.87 -12.45
C ASP A 573 24.47 8.23 -11.19
N MET A 574 23.23 7.73 -11.27
CA MET A 574 22.54 7.12 -10.14
C MET A 574 23.04 5.71 -9.82
N TYR A 575 23.57 4.99 -10.81
CA TYR A 575 23.90 3.57 -10.74
C TYR A 575 25.38 3.34 -11.00
N LYS A 576 25.91 2.22 -10.52
CA LYS A 576 27.36 1.97 -10.57
C LYS A 576 27.88 1.71 -11.99
N THR A 577 27.03 1.21 -12.89
CA THR A 577 27.35 1.00 -14.31
C THR A 577 27.48 2.30 -15.11
N ASN A 578 27.22 3.47 -14.51
CA ASN A 578 27.15 4.77 -15.19
C ASN A 578 26.10 4.85 -16.33
N CYS A 579 25.18 3.89 -16.34
CA CYS A 579 24.03 3.81 -17.25
C CYS A 579 22.82 3.19 -16.52
N THR A 580 21.64 3.28 -17.11
CA THR A 580 20.42 2.64 -16.60
C THR A 580 19.52 2.25 -17.76
N LEU A 581 18.50 1.46 -17.46
CA LEU A 581 17.44 1.10 -18.40
C LEU A 581 16.31 2.13 -18.38
N ARG A 582 15.81 2.50 -19.56
CA ARG A 582 14.60 3.31 -19.74
C ARG A 582 13.37 2.42 -19.91
N PHE A 583 12.34 2.71 -19.12
CA PHE A 583 11.10 1.93 -19.03
C PHE A 583 11.27 0.42 -18.75
N PRO A 584 12.14 0.01 -17.79
CA PRO A 584 12.36 -1.40 -17.51
C PRO A 584 11.14 -2.07 -16.90
N ARG A 585 10.87 -3.30 -17.32
CA ARG A 585 9.81 -4.18 -16.81
C ARG A 585 10.33 -5.60 -16.70
N ILE A 586 9.88 -6.30 -15.65
CA ILE A 586 10.14 -7.73 -15.50
C ILE A 586 9.23 -8.48 -16.46
N GLU A 587 9.79 -9.22 -17.41
CA GLU A 587 9.02 -10.11 -18.29
C GLU A 587 8.83 -11.48 -17.64
N LYS A 588 9.87 -11.98 -16.96
CA LYS A 588 9.86 -13.31 -16.35
C LYS A 588 10.81 -13.38 -15.15
N ILE A 589 10.42 -14.17 -14.15
CA ILE A 589 11.32 -14.62 -13.09
C ILE A 589 12.04 -15.88 -13.61
N ARG A 590 13.38 -15.86 -13.67
CA ARG A 590 14.20 -16.91 -14.29
C ARG A 590 14.61 -17.95 -13.26
N ASP A 591 13.65 -18.72 -12.76
CA ASP A 591 13.93 -19.87 -11.89
C ASP A 591 14.71 -20.98 -12.61
N ASP A 592 14.79 -20.92 -13.94
CA ASP A 592 15.62 -21.78 -14.78
C ASP A 592 17.11 -21.38 -14.83
N LYS A 593 17.48 -20.25 -14.22
CA LYS A 593 18.87 -19.77 -14.16
C LYS A 593 19.37 -19.63 -12.73
N GLU A 594 20.60 -20.06 -12.52
CA GLU A 594 21.33 -19.84 -11.28
C GLU A 594 21.87 -18.41 -11.21
N TRP A 595 22.00 -17.87 -9.99
CA TRP A 595 22.39 -16.47 -9.74
C TRP A 595 23.70 -16.04 -10.43
N HIS A 596 24.65 -16.96 -10.59
CA HIS A 596 25.95 -16.71 -11.22
C HIS A 596 25.91 -16.71 -12.76
N GLN A 597 24.74 -16.99 -13.36
CA GLN A 597 24.48 -16.84 -14.80
C GLN A 597 23.88 -15.46 -15.14
N CYS A 598 24.00 -14.50 -14.22
CA CYS A 598 23.62 -13.11 -14.44
C CYS A 598 24.44 -12.50 -15.58
N MET A 599 23.82 -11.61 -16.35
CA MET A 599 24.52 -10.80 -17.35
C MET A 599 25.73 -10.07 -16.74
N THR A 600 26.80 -9.98 -17.51
CA THR A 600 28.06 -9.32 -17.15
C THR A 600 28.13 -7.88 -17.65
N LEU A 601 29.08 -7.09 -17.12
CA LEU A 601 29.39 -5.75 -17.62
C LEU A 601 29.77 -5.74 -19.12
N ALA A 602 30.53 -6.73 -19.57
CA ALA A 602 30.95 -6.82 -20.98
C ALA A 602 29.75 -7.03 -21.92
N GLU A 603 28.82 -7.91 -21.54
CA GLU A 603 27.57 -8.11 -22.30
C GLU A 603 26.70 -6.85 -22.28
N LEU A 604 26.60 -6.16 -21.15
CA LEU A 604 25.88 -4.88 -21.06
C LEU A 604 26.46 -3.84 -22.02
N ASP A 605 27.79 -3.71 -22.09
CA ASP A 605 28.46 -2.80 -23.01
C ASP A 605 28.26 -3.20 -24.48
N GLN A 606 28.18 -4.51 -24.78
CA GLN A 606 27.81 -5.01 -26.10
C GLN A 606 26.38 -4.59 -26.49
N PHE A 607 25.40 -4.79 -25.61
CA PHE A 607 24.02 -4.33 -25.85
C PHE A 607 23.96 -2.81 -26.06
N ARG A 608 24.73 -2.05 -25.28
CA ARG A 608 24.76 -0.58 -25.39
C ARG A 608 25.36 -0.10 -26.71
N SER A 609 26.43 -0.71 -27.19
CA SER A 609 27.14 -0.30 -28.41
C SER A 609 26.48 -0.79 -29.70
N LYS A 610 25.78 -1.93 -29.68
CA LYS A 610 25.16 -2.55 -30.87
C LYS A 610 24.18 -1.63 -31.62
N ALA A 611 23.38 -0.86 -30.89
CA ALA A 611 22.36 0.02 -31.48
C ALA A 611 22.25 1.37 -30.77
N SER A 612 23.40 1.94 -30.38
CA SER A 612 23.50 3.25 -29.71
C SER A 612 22.58 3.37 -28.48
N GLY A 613 22.50 2.29 -27.70
CA GLY A 613 21.64 2.17 -26.52
C GLY A 613 20.26 1.58 -26.76
N LYS A 614 19.71 1.59 -27.99
CA LYS A 614 18.40 0.98 -28.26
C LYS A 614 18.45 -0.54 -28.10
N LEU A 615 17.43 -1.11 -27.46
CA LEU A 615 17.30 -2.56 -27.29
C LEU A 615 16.42 -3.21 -28.37
N ALA A 616 15.83 -2.41 -29.26
CA ALA A 616 15.19 -2.87 -30.48
C ALA A 616 16.20 -2.77 -31.63
N SER A 617 16.77 -3.89 -32.06
CA SER A 617 17.77 -3.92 -33.14
C SER A 617 17.41 -4.91 -34.26
N ARG A 618 16.28 -5.61 -34.14
CA ARG A 618 15.84 -6.63 -35.10
C ARG A 618 14.61 -6.14 -35.85
N HIS A 619 14.53 -6.49 -37.13
CA HIS A 619 13.34 -6.26 -37.94
C HIS A 619 12.24 -7.26 -37.61
N LEU A 620 11.00 -6.77 -37.66
CA LEU A 620 9.82 -7.60 -37.68
C LEU A 620 9.65 -8.23 -39.06
N ARG A 621 9.57 -9.56 -39.08
CA ARG A 621 9.15 -10.35 -40.25
C ARG A 621 7.83 -11.04 -39.89
N ILE A 622 6.85 -10.95 -40.79
CA ILE A 622 5.60 -11.69 -40.66
C ILE A 622 5.63 -12.81 -41.69
N ASP A 623 5.91 -14.03 -41.24
CA ASP A 623 5.72 -15.21 -42.07
C ASP A 623 4.23 -15.56 -42.07
N ASN A 624 3.63 -15.65 -43.25
CA ASN A 624 2.20 -15.93 -43.43
C ASN A 624 1.77 -17.35 -43.00
N ASP A 625 2.73 -18.23 -42.63
CA ASP A 625 2.51 -19.67 -42.43
C ASP A 625 2.84 -20.23 -41.03
N GLU A 626 3.13 -19.41 -40.02
CA GLU A 626 3.22 -19.92 -38.65
C GLU A 626 1.90 -19.73 -37.87
N PRO A 627 1.08 -20.80 -37.69
CA PRO A 627 0.09 -20.80 -36.63
C PRO A 627 0.86 -20.74 -35.32
N GLN A 628 0.64 -19.67 -34.55
CA GLN A 628 1.17 -19.42 -33.21
C GLN A 628 1.94 -20.61 -32.62
N LYS A 629 3.22 -20.44 -32.26
CA LYS A 629 3.60 -20.91 -30.93
C LYS A 629 2.72 -20.14 -29.97
N LYS A 630 1.51 -20.65 -29.73
CA LYS A 630 0.74 -20.35 -28.55
C LYS A 630 1.78 -20.51 -27.47
N LYS A 631 2.03 -19.48 -26.65
CA LYS A 631 2.49 -19.72 -25.27
C LYS A 631 1.78 -21.00 -24.88
N ARG A 632 2.53 -22.07 -24.59
CA ARG A 632 1.98 -23.38 -24.27
C ARG A 632 0.92 -23.09 -23.22
N LYS A 633 -0.32 -22.94 -23.64
CA LYS A 633 -1.46 -23.13 -22.78
C LYS A 633 -1.28 -24.61 -22.58
N MET A 634 -0.79 -24.97 -21.40
CA MET A 634 -1.17 -26.24 -20.82
C MET A 634 -2.61 -26.48 -21.25
N PRO A 635 -2.94 -27.66 -21.83
CA PRO A 635 -4.22 -27.92 -22.44
C PRO A 635 -5.27 -27.27 -21.56
N ALA A 636 -6.08 -26.38 -22.15
CA ALA A 636 -7.15 -25.77 -21.40
C ALA A 636 -7.95 -26.95 -20.86
N LYS A 637 -7.82 -27.20 -19.55
CA LYS A 637 -8.84 -27.96 -18.83
C LYS A 637 -10.15 -27.35 -19.32
N PRO A 638 -11.11 -28.17 -19.76
CA PRO A 638 -12.37 -27.68 -20.31
C PRO A 638 -12.85 -26.54 -19.42
N LYS A 639 -13.27 -25.42 -20.01
CA LYS A 639 -13.77 -24.22 -19.30
C LYS A 639 -14.55 -24.69 -18.07
N LYS A 640 -13.93 -24.64 -16.89
CA LYS A 640 -14.68 -24.74 -15.65
C LYS A 640 -15.46 -23.43 -15.62
N VAL A 641 -16.74 -23.53 -16.00
CA VAL A 641 -17.84 -22.66 -15.53
C VAL A 641 -17.46 -22.14 -14.15
N PRO A 642 -17.52 -20.82 -13.87
CA PRO A 642 -16.93 -20.14 -12.71
C PRO A 642 -16.71 -21.09 -11.53
N GLY A 643 -15.54 -21.72 -11.54
CA GLY A 643 -15.29 -22.87 -10.69
C GLY A 643 -14.82 -22.35 -9.36
N ILE A 644 -15.66 -22.56 -8.35
CA ILE A 644 -15.32 -22.46 -6.94
C ILE A 644 -13.89 -23.03 -6.72
N ILE A 645 -13.04 -22.26 -6.02
CA ILE A 645 -11.62 -22.55 -5.75
C ILE A 645 -11.47 -23.99 -5.22
N ASP A 646 -10.40 -24.75 -5.55
CA ASP A 646 -10.33 -26.21 -5.28
C ASP A 646 -10.58 -26.62 -3.80
N HIS A 647 -10.37 -25.74 -2.80
CA HIS A 647 -10.69 -25.98 -1.38
C HIS A 647 -12.17 -25.74 -0.99
N PHE A 648 -12.95 -25.15 -1.89
CA PHE A 648 -14.39 -24.96 -1.80
C PHE A 648 -15.14 -25.87 -2.78
N LYS A 649 -14.42 -26.66 -3.59
CA LYS A 649 -15.04 -27.68 -4.45
C LYS A 649 -15.49 -28.83 -3.55
N PRO A 650 -16.77 -29.25 -3.59
CA PRO A 650 -17.18 -30.47 -2.91
C PRO A 650 -16.37 -31.63 -3.48
N GLN A 651 -15.82 -32.46 -2.58
CA GLN A 651 -15.19 -33.71 -2.97
C GLN A 651 -16.24 -34.61 -3.63
N ASP A 652 -15.85 -35.33 -4.67
CA ASP A 652 -16.74 -36.32 -5.28
C ASP A 652 -16.84 -37.53 -4.35
N LEU A 653 -17.98 -37.64 -3.67
CA LEU A 653 -18.29 -38.70 -2.71
C LEU A 653 -19.18 -39.80 -3.33
N SER A 654 -19.52 -39.70 -4.62
CA SER A 654 -20.44 -40.62 -5.31
C SER A 654 -19.92 -42.07 -5.43
N GLY A 655 -18.61 -42.28 -5.32
CA GLY A 655 -17.96 -43.59 -5.34
C GLY A 655 -17.62 -44.17 -3.96
N VAL A 656 -18.06 -43.53 -2.87
CA VAL A 656 -17.81 -44.00 -1.50
C VAL A 656 -18.94 -44.96 -1.10
N SER A 657 -18.61 -46.23 -0.86
CA SER A 657 -19.56 -47.22 -0.36
C SER A 657 -19.88 -46.94 1.12
N LYS A 658 -21.17 -46.84 1.46
CA LYS A 658 -21.66 -46.73 2.84
C LYS A 658 -21.23 -47.99 3.61
N GLU A 659 -20.51 -47.81 4.71
CA GLU A 659 -20.04 -48.85 5.63
C GLU A 659 -20.93 -48.94 6.87
N THR A 660 -21.42 -47.80 7.36
CA THR A 660 -22.32 -47.68 8.52
C THR A 660 -23.31 -46.53 8.35
N ASP A 661 -24.33 -46.48 9.22
CA ASP A 661 -25.44 -45.51 9.14
C ASP A 661 -25.43 -44.54 10.34
N MET A 662 -24.32 -44.46 11.08
CA MET A 662 -24.24 -43.71 12.35
C MET A 662 -24.42 -42.19 12.20
N PHE A 663 -24.21 -41.65 11.00
CA PHE A 663 -24.44 -40.23 10.67
C PHE A 663 -25.57 -40.03 9.67
N GLU A 664 -26.47 -41.01 9.50
CA GLU A 664 -27.60 -40.89 8.59
C GLU A 664 -28.43 -39.61 8.86
N ASP A 665 -28.69 -38.85 7.79
CA ASP A 665 -29.38 -37.56 7.81
C ASP A 665 -28.71 -36.44 8.64
N VAL A 666 -27.44 -36.60 9.06
CA VAL A 666 -26.70 -35.57 9.82
C VAL A 666 -25.78 -34.76 8.90
N GLU A 667 -25.89 -33.43 8.96
CA GLU A 667 -25.10 -32.50 8.13
C GLU A 667 -23.86 -31.96 8.85
N PHE A 668 -22.69 -32.15 8.24
CA PHE A 668 -21.39 -31.68 8.73
C PHE A 668 -20.74 -30.70 7.77
N CYS A 669 -20.10 -29.65 8.31
CA CYS A 669 -19.25 -28.75 7.53
C CYS A 669 -17.78 -28.87 7.91
N ILE A 670 -16.94 -29.43 7.03
CA ILE A 670 -15.50 -29.60 7.30
C ILE A 670 -14.72 -28.43 6.67
N LEU A 671 -14.07 -27.61 7.51
CA LEU A 671 -13.34 -26.42 7.07
C LEU A 671 -11.90 -26.73 6.66
N ASN A 672 -11.22 -27.58 7.42
CA ASN A 672 -9.85 -28.03 7.20
C ASN A 672 -9.60 -29.35 7.96
N GLY A 673 -8.56 -30.07 7.54
CA GLY A 673 -8.07 -31.28 8.23
C GLY A 673 -6.90 -30.97 9.16
N THR A 674 -6.38 -32.02 9.80
CA THR A 674 -5.11 -31.99 10.57
C THR A 674 -3.93 -32.25 9.63
N GLU A 675 -2.69 -32.21 10.15
CA GLU A 675 -1.50 -32.54 9.36
C GLU A 675 -1.51 -33.99 8.86
N ASP A 676 -1.99 -34.91 9.70
CA ASP A 676 -2.07 -36.35 9.40
C ASP A 676 -3.34 -36.73 8.62
N HIS A 677 -4.46 -36.03 8.85
CA HIS A 677 -5.75 -36.32 8.21
C HIS A 677 -6.22 -35.13 7.39
N PRO A 678 -5.96 -35.09 6.06
CA PRO A 678 -6.39 -33.99 5.22
C PRO A 678 -7.92 -33.91 5.13
N LYS A 679 -8.44 -32.70 4.88
CA LYS A 679 -9.89 -32.43 4.77
C LYS A 679 -10.64 -33.46 3.91
N SER A 680 -10.07 -33.86 2.77
CA SER A 680 -10.69 -34.81 1.84
C SER A 680 -10.88 -36.22 2.43
N GLU A 681 -10.05 -36.62 3.39
CA GLU A 681 -10.16 -37.90 4.08
C GLU A 681 -11.31 -37.85 5.10
N LEU A 682 -11.40 -36.77 5.87
CA LEU A 682 -12.49 -36.54 6.81
C LEU A 682 -13.86 -36.48 6.12
N GLU A 683 -13.94 -35.81 4.95
CA GLU A 683 -15.17 -35.75 4.14
C GLU A 683 -15.60 -37.15 3.65
N LYS A 684 -14.64 -38.01 3.28
CA LYS A 684 -14.93 -39.41 2.95
C LYS A 684 -15.33 -40.23 4.17
N GLY A 685 -14.73 -39.96 5.33
CA GLY A 685 -15.09 -40.58 6.61
C GLY A 685 -16.55 -40.36 6.95
N VAL A 686 -17.02 -39.10 6.93
CA VAL A 686 -18.42 -38.75 7.17
C VAL A 686 -19.34 -39.44 6.17
N ALA A 687 -18.98 -39.46 4.88
CA ALA A 687 -19.80 -40.08 3.82
C ALA A 687 -19.89 -41.61 3.95
N ARG A 688 -18.81 -42.30 4.33
CA ARG A 688 -18.82 -43.76 4.61
C ARG A 688 -19.80 -44.13 5.71
N CYS A 689 -20.03 -43.21 6.64
CA CYS A 689 -20.88 -43.39 7.80
C CYS A 689 -22.31 -42.85 7.62
N GLY A 690 -22.69 -42.50 6.38
CA GLY A 690 -24.05 -42.05 6.03
C GLY A 690 -24.30 -40.55 6.18
N GLY A 691 -23.28 -39.76 6.56
CA GLY A 691 -23.41 -38.33 6.81
C GLY A 691 -23.35 -37.44 5.57
N ILE A 692 -23.97 -36.26 5.67
CA ILE A 692 -24.06 -35.27 4.62
C ILE A 692 -22.95 -34.23 4.81
N VAL A 693 -22.08 -34.04 3.81
CA VAL A 693 -20.99 -33.06 3.88
C VAL A 693 -21.36 -31.79 3.11
N VAL A 694 -21.35 -30.64 3.79
CA VAL A 694 -21.56 -29.31 3.19
C VAL A 694 -20.31 -28.44 3.23
N GLN A 695 -20.19 -27.54 2.26
CA GLN A 695 -19.01 -26.67 2.11
C GLN A 695 -19.10 -25.34 2.86
N ASN A 696 -20.30 -24.97 3.30
CA ASN A 696 -20.56 -23.84 4.19
C ASN A 696 -21.65 -24.24 5.18
N PRO A 697 -21.53 -23.86 6.46
CA PRO A 697 -22.53 -24.20 7.44
C PRO A 697 -23.85 -23.45 7.17
N GLY A 698 -24.94 -24.20 7.08
CA GLY A 698 -26.33 -23.76 6.98
C GLY A 698 -27.04 -23.75 8.33
N ARG A 699 -28.37 -23.66 8.31
CA ARG A 699 -29.17 -23.73 9.56
C ARG A 699 -29.24 -25.14 10.14
N ASP A 700 -29.16 -26.14 9.26
CA ASP A 700 -29.32 -27.55 9.61
C ASP A 700 -27.97 -28.26 9.82
N THR A 701 -26.86 -27.53 9.70
CA THR A 701 -25.53 -28.07 9.99
C THR A 701 -25.41 -28.41 11.47
N TYR A 702 -25.23 -29.69 11.76
CA TYR A 702 -25.06 -30.21 13.11
C TYR A 702 -23.83 -29.63 13.80
N CYS A 703 -22.67 -29.68 13.15
CA CYS A 703 -21.48 -28.99 13.62
C CYS A 703 -20.46 -28.69 12.50
N VAL A 704 -19.56 -27.78 12.81
CA VAL A 704 -18.43 -27.41 11.95
C VAL A 704 -17.17 -28.09 12.46
N ILE A 705 -16.48 -28.82 11.60
CA ILE A 705 -15.27 -29.57 11.96
C ILE A 705 -14.03 -28.82 11.47
N ALA A 706 -13.05 -28.64 12.35
CA ALA A 706 -11.77 -28.02 12.02
C ALA A 706 -10.58 -28.76 12.64
N GLY A 707 -9.52 -28.97 11.87
CA GLY A 707 -8.23 -29.50 12.35
C GLY A 707 -7.26 -28.41 12.83
N VAL A 708 -7.42 -27.15 12.38
CA VAL A 708 -6.60 -26.01 12.83
C VAL A 708 -7.39 -24.70 12.84
N GLU A 709 -7.10 -23.81 13.79
CA GLU A 709 -7.73 -22.48 13.88
C GLU A 709 -7.14 -21.48 12.86
N ASN A 710 -7.75 -21.41 11.67
CA ASN A 710 -7.42 -20.40 10.67
C ASN A 710 -8.40 -19.21 10.70
N MET A 711 -8.17 -18.21 9.85
CA MET A 711 -9.03 -17.01 9.77
C MET A 711 -10.51 -17.31 9.49
N ARG A 712 -10.84 -18.42 8.82
CA ARG A 712 -12.23 -18.79 8.52
C ARG A 712 -12.93 -19.36 9.76
N VAL A 713 -12.22 -20.19 10.53
CA VAL A 713 -12.67 -20.66 11.86
C VAL A 713 -12.90 -19.46 12.77
N LYS A 714 -11.94 -18.52 12.85
CA LYS A 714 -12.08 -17.29 13.66
C LYS A 714 -13.27 -16.41 13.26
N ASN A 715 -13.58 -16.33 11.97
CA ASN A 715 -14.77 -15.61 11.50
C ASN A 715 -16.08 -16.32 11.92
N LEU A 716 -16.13 -17.65 11.91
CA LEU A 716 -17.29 -18.43 12.36
C LEU A 716 -17.45 -18.38 13.89
N ILE A 717 -16.35 -18.40 14.64
CA ILE A 717 -16.36 -18.12 16.09
C ILE A 717 -17.00 -16.76 16.34
N SER A 718 -16.61 -15.74 15.57
CA SER A 718 -17.14 -14.38 15.74
C SER A 718 -18.62 -14.24 15.37
N SER A 719 -19.17 -15.13 14.54
CA SER A 719 -20.62 -15.14 14.25
C SER A 719 -21.43 -15.79 15.37
N ASN A 720 -20.82 -16.62 16.22
CA ASN A 720 -21.44 -17.20 17.42
C ASN A 720 -22.79 -17.90 17.15
N GLN A 721 -22.85 -18.61 16.01
CA GLN A 721 -24.07 -19.24 15.46
C GLN A 721 -24.00 -20.76 15.39
N HIS A 722 -22.80 -21.35 15.31
CA HIS A 722 -22.60 -22.78 15.10
C HIS A 722 -21.60 -23.33 16.10
N ASP A 723 -21.78 -24.60 16.47
CA ASP A 723 -20.80 -25.35 17.24
C ASP A 723 -19.63 -25.74 16.34
N ILE A 724 -18.41 -25.47 16.82
CA ILE A 724 -17.17 -25.77 16.11
C ILE A 724 -16.38 -26.78 16.95
N VAL A 725 -16.10 -27.93 16.35
CA VAL A 725 -15.53 -29.11 17.01
C VAL A 725 -14.19 -29.45 16.36
N TRP A 726 -13.23 -29.92 17.15
CA TRP A 726 -11.97 -30.42 16.65
C TRP A 726 -12.16 -31.66 15.78
N ALA A 727 -11.36 -31.77 14.72
CA ALA A 727 -11.33 -32.97 13.87
C ALA A 727 -11.03 -34.27 14.63
N ALA A 728 -10.36 -34.17 15.78
CA ALA A 728 -10.09 -35.31 16.66
C ALA A 728 -11.37 -36.04 17.11
N TRP A 729 -12.46 -35.31 17.40
CA TRP A 729 -13.73 -35.93 17.77
C TRP A 729 -14.32 -36.77 16.63
N LEU A 730 -14.28 -36.25 15.40
CA LEU A 730 -14.76 -37.01 14.25
C LEU A 730 -13.93 -38.29 14.06
N LEU A 731 -12.61 -38.21 14.24
CA LEU A 731 -11.73 -39.38 14.16
C LEU A 731 -12.06 -40.41 15.25
N GLU A 732 -12.37 -39.97 16.47
CA GLU A 732 -12.81 -40.85 17.57
C GLU A 732 -14.11 -41.58 17.21
N CYS A 733 -15.11 -40.86 16.67
CA CYS A 733 -16.35 -41.47 16.19
C CYS A 733 -16.12 -42.48 15.05
N LEU A 734 -15.17 -42.20 14.15
CA LEU A 734 -14.83 -43.10 13.04
C LEU A 734 -14.11 -44.36 13.51
N ASP A 735 -13.27 -44.25 14.54
CA ASP A 735 -12.52 -45.37 15.12
C ASP A 735 -13.43 -46.30 15.94
N GLN A 736 -14.27 -45.72 16.80
CA GLN A 736 -15.21 -46.46 17.66
C GLN A 736 -16.46 -46.95 16.90
N LYS A 737 -16.69 -46.43 15.68
CA LYS A 737 -17.87 -46.69 14.85
C LYS A 737 -19.20 -46.35 15.52
N GLU A 738 -19.18 -45.37 16.43
CA GLU A 738 -20.35 -44.84 17.12
C GLU A 738 -20.22 -43.32 17.31
N VAL A 739 -21.34 -42.65 17.56
CA VAL A 739 -21.34 -41.19 17.80
C VAL A 739 -20.98 -40.93 19.25
N VAL A 740 -19.74 -40.49 19.48
CA VAL A 740 -19.26 -40.15 20.81
C VAL A 740 -19.90 -38.83 21.28
N PRO A 741 -20.48 -38.77 22.50
CA PRO A 741 -21.01 -37.54 23.06
C PRO A 741 -19.96 -36.42 23.12
N TRP A 742 -20.38 -35.17 22.85
CA TRP A 742 -19.47 -34.04 22.97
C TRP A 742 -19.01 -33.84 24.41
N GLN A 743 -17.72 -33.54 24.56
CA GLN A 743 -17.10 -33.16 25.81
C GLN A 743 -16.38 -31.83 25.60
N PRO A 744 -16.08 -31.06 26.67
CA PRO A 744 -15.44 -29.75 26.53
C PRO A 744 -14.13 -29.82 25.72
N ARG A 745 -13.40 -30.94 25.80
CA ARG A 745 -12.15 -31.20 25.05
C ARG A 745 -12.32 -31.25 23.53
N HIS A 746 -13.52 -31.58 23.06
CA HIS A 746 -13.83 -31.65 21.64
C HIS A 746 -14.13 -30.28 21.03
N MET A 747 -14.40 -29.26 21.85
CA MET A 747 -14.97 -27.99 21.37
C MET A 747 -13.89 -26.93 21.12
N ILE A 748 -13.92 -26.33 19.93
CA ILE A 748 -13.21 -25.08 19.60
C ILE A 748 -14.07 -23.89 20.00
N HIS A 749 -15.37 -23.98 19.73
CA HIS A 749 -16.35 -22.95 20.05
C HIS A 749 -17.73 -23.56 20.25
N MET A 750 -18.41 -23.12 21.30
CA MET A 750 -19.78 -23.51 21.61
C MET A 750 -20.75 -22.39 21.25
N SER A 751 -21.80 -22.74 20.52
CA SER A 751 -22.99 -21.91 20.31
C SER A 751 -23.67 -21.60 21.65
N PRO A 752 -24.53 -20.56 21.73
CA PRO A 752 -25.20 -20.19 22.99
C PRO A 752 -25.95 -21.34 23.66
N SER A 753 -26.71 -22.12 22.88
CA SER A 753 -27.51 -23.24 23.39
C SER A 753 -26.63 -24.37 23.92
N THR A 754 -25.57 -24.74 23.20
CA THR A 754 -24.64 -25.80 23.61
C THR A 754 -23.87 -25.38 24.84
N ARG A 755 -23.48 -24.11 24.94
CA ARG A 755 -22.81 -23.57 26.13
C ARG A 755 -23.72 -23.61 27.37
N GLU A 756 -25.00 -23.27 27.23
CA GLU A 756 -25.96 -23.36 28.34
C GLU A 756 -26.20 -24.80 28.80
N HIS A 757 -26.19 -25.76 27.86
CA HIS A 757 -26.30 -27.18 28.19
C HIS A 757 -25.06 -27.67 28.94
N PHE A 758 -23.87 -27.39 28.41
CA PHE A 758 -22.59 -27.75 29.02
C PHE A 758 -22.41 -27.14 30.40
N ALA A 759 -22.86 -25.90 30.63
CA ALA A 759 -22.78 -25.24 31.93
C ALA A 759 -23.60 -25.94 33.05
N LYS A 760 -24.49 -26.89 32.71
CA LYS A 760 -25.21 -27.70 33.70
C LYS A 760 -24.44 -28.93 34.14
N GLU A 761 -23.50 -29.40 33.30
CA GLU A 761 -22.81 -30.68 33.47
C GLU A 761 -21.32 -30.50 33.74
N TYR A 762 -20.74 -29.38 33.30
CA TYR A 762 -19.33 -29.07 33.43
C TYR A 762 -19.12 -27.68 34.03
N ASP A 763 -18.02 -27.53 34.75
CA ASP A 763 -17.58 -26.25 35.27
C ASP A 763 -16.97 -25.33 34.18
N GLY A 764 -16.50 -24.15 34.59
CA GLY A 764 -15.92 -23.15 33.68
C GLY A 764 -14.60 -23.57 32.99
N PHE A 765 -14.00 -24.68 33.40
CA PHE A 765 -12.73 -25.21 32.88
C PHE A 765 -12.89 -26.57 32.17
N GLY A 766 -14.09 -27.15 32.25
CA GLY A 766 -14.47 -28.37 31.56
C GLY A 766 -14.37 -29.63 32.42
N ASP A 767 -14.36 -29.49 33.74
CA ASP A 767 -14.46 -30.59 34.70
C ASP A 767 -15.93 -30.97 34.95
N SER A 768 -16.24 -32.26 35.07
CA SER A 768 -17.62 -32.74 35.18
C SER A 768 -18.14 -32.64 36.61
N PHE A 769 -19.39 -32.20 36.79
CA PHE A 769 -20.03 -32.21 38.12
C PHE A 769 -20.50 -33.59 38.58
N PHE A 770 -20.57 -34.56 37.66
CA PHE A 770 -21.28 -35.83 37.89
C PHE A 770 -20.43 -37.09 37.64
N VAL A 771 -19.22 -36.94 37.10
CA VAL A 771 -18.34 -38.06 36.72
C VAL A 771 -16.97 -37.84 37.32
N ASP A 772 -16.41 -38.88 37.95
CA ASP A 772 -15.08 -38.82 38.53
C ASP A 772 -14.01 -38.62 37.45
N THR A 773 -13.11 -37.67 37.68
CA THR A 773 -12.07 -37.24 36.74
C THR A 773 -10.81 -38.08 36.89
N ASP A 774 -10.26 -38.58 35.78
CA ASP A 774 -8.99 -39.31 35.78
C ASP A 774 -7.75 -38.38 35.67
N GLU A 775 -6.55 -38.96 35.84
CA GLU A 775 -5.30 -38.19 35.82
C GLU A 775 -5.09 -37.43 34.50
N GLN A 776 -5.51 -38.02 33.37
CA GLN A 776 -5.34 -37.41 32.06
C GLN A 776 -6.31 -36.24 31.89
N GLN A 777 -7.57 -36.42 32.26
CA GLN A 777 -8.60 -35.39 32.22
C GLN A 777 -8.25 -34.21 33.13
N LEU A 778 -7.69 -34.47 34.33
CA LEU A 778 -7.19 -33.43 35.23
C LEU A 778 -6.09 -32.58 34.58
N ARG A 779 -5.13 -33.20 33.89
CA ARG A 779 -4.07 -32.48 33.17
C ARG A 779 -4.67 -31.57 32.08
N GLU A 780 -5.64 -32.06 31.33
CA GLU A 780 -6.32 -31.27 30.29
C GLU A 780 -7.13 -30.10 30.86
N VAL A 781 -7.81 -30.30 31.99
CA VAL A 781 -8.52 -29.22 32.71
C VAL A 781 -7.52 -28.17 33.17
N PHE A 782 -6.40 -28.57 33.78
CA PHE A 782 -5.37 -27.63 34.22
C PHE A 782 -4.72 -26.84 33.08
N ASP A 783 -4.52 -27.45 31.91
CA ASP A 783 -4.02 -26.74 30.72
C ASP A 783 -4.99 -25.64 30.22
N ARG A 784 -6.30 -25.79 30.46
CA ARG A 784 -7.32 -24.80 30.10
C ARG A 784 -7.49 -23.69 31.13
N ILE A 785 -7.02 -23.90 32.36
CA ILE A 785 -6.91 -22.84 33.35
C ILE A 785 -5.76 -21.93 32.91
N SER A 786 -6.05 -20.96 32.04
CA SER A 786 -5.11 -19.90 31.71
C SER A 786 -4.62 -19.25 33.01
N SER A 787 -3.32 -18.99 33.13
CA SER A 787 -2.72 -18.29 34.27
C SER A 787 -3.32 -16.89 34.39
N ALA A 788 -4.49 -16.78 34.99
CA ALA A 788 -5.07 -15.51 35.35
C ALA A 788 -4.13 -14.89 36.39
N ASP A 789 -3.77 -13.61 36.18
CA ASP A 789 -3.17 -12.74 37.19
C ASP A 789 -4.20 -12.45 38.30
N ALA A 790 -4.73 -13.49 38.91
CA ALA A 790 -5.49 -13.42 40.13
C ALA A 790 -4.56 -13.88 41.24
N SER A 791 -3.80 -12.93 41.81
CA SER A 791 -3.14 -13.13 43.10
C SER A 791 -4.22 -13.21 44.18
N VAL A 792 -5.02 -14.26 44.16
CA VAL A 792 -5.94 -14.55 45.24
C VAL A 792 -5.08 -15.11 46.37
N ASN A 793 -4.85 -14.30 47.39
CA ASN A 793 -4.19 -14.76 48.60
C ASN A 793 -5.12 -15.79 49.26
N VAL A 794 -4.71 -17.07 49.25
CA VAL A 794 -5.48 -18.19 49.81
C VAL A 794 -5.94 -17.87 51.24
N GLY A 795 -5.09 -17.22 52.03
CA GLY A 795 -5.43 -16.78 53.39
C GLY A 795 -6.60 -15.78 53.44
N GLN A 796 -6.74 -14.87 52.46
CA GLN A 796 -7.86 -13.93 52.39
C GLN A 796 -9.18 -14.61 52.00
N VAL A 797 -9.12 -15.69 51.22
CA VAL A 797 -10.30 -16.50 50.87
C VAL A 797 -10.75 -17.30 52.08
N GLU A 798 -9.83 -18.01 52.72
CA GLU A 798 -10.13 -18.82 53.91
C GLU A 798 -10.61 -17.96 55.09
N GLU A 799 -10.07 -16.75 55.28
CA GLU A 799 -10.55 -15.77 56.27
C GLU A 799 -11.95 -15.24 55.92
N ARG A 800 -12.21 -14.94 54.64
CA ARG A 800 -13.54 -14.50 54.16
C ARG A 800 -14.64 -15.53 54.41
N TYR A 801 -14.30 -16.82 54.38
CA TYR A 801 -15.25 -17.91 54.64
C TYR A 801 -15.14 -18.50 56.06
N SER A 802 -14.37 -17.85 56.96
CA SER A 802 -14.22 -18.21 58.38
C SER A 802 -13.65 -19.62 58.65
N TRP A 803 -12.80 -20.14 57.76
CA TRP A 803 -12.12 -21.44 57.89
C TRP A 803 -10.85 -21.33 58.75
N SER A 804 -11.00 -20.86 59.98
CA SER A 804 -9.88 -20.59 60.88
C SER A 804 -9.26 -21.86 61.50
N ASP A 805 -10.02 -22.95 61.62
CA ASP A 805 -9.61 -24.22 62.26
C ASP A 805 -9.13 -25.30 61.26
N LEU A 806 -8.60 -24.92 60.10
CA LEU A 806 -8.02 -25.89 59.17
C LEU A 806 -6.57 -26.24 59.58
N PRO A 807 -6.15 -27.51 59.50
CA PRO A 807 -4.74 -27.88 59.69
C PRO A 807 -3.77 -27.14 58.73
N SER A 808 -4.28 -26.62 57.62
CA SER A 808 -3.54 -25.79 56.66
C SER A 808 -3.39 -24.31 57.06
N SER A 809 -3.92 -23.86 58.21
CA SER A 809 -3.86 -22.45 58.64
C SER A 809 -2.87 -22.20 59.79
N MET A 810 -2.23 -23.24 60.34
CA MET A 810 -1.48 -23.17 61.60
C MET A 810 -0.34 -22.14 61.62
N PHE A 811 0.28 -21.84 60.47
CA PHE A 811 1.36 -20.86 60.39
C PHE A 811 0.92 -19.46 59.92
N ARG A 812 -0.38 -19.23 59.67
CA ARG A 812 -0.93 -17.98 59.14
C ARG A 812 -0.49 -16.69 59.84
N PRO A 813 -0.40 -16.61 61.18
CA PRO A 813 0.01 -15.37 61.84
C PRO A 813 1.53 -15.09 61.73
N PHE A 814 2.31 -16.01 61.15
CA PHE A 814 3.75 -15.92 61.12
C PHE A 814 4.29 -15.56 59.73
N THR A 815 5.25 -14.64 59.73
CA THR A 815 6.06 -14.31 58.57
C THR A 815 7.47 -14.78 58.85
N ALA A 816 7.94 -15.78 58.10
CA ALA A 816 9.24 -16.40 58.29
C ALA A 816 10.24 -15.98 57.20
N TYR A 817 11.49 -15.80 57.60
CA TYR A 817 12.62 -15.74 56.67
C TYR A 817 13.41 -17.05 56.80
N MET A 818 13.68 -17.69 55.66
CA MET A 818 14.47 -18.92 55.61
C MET A 818 15.93 -18.56 55.36
N ASP A 819 16.84 -19.13 56.13
CA ASP A 819 18.28 -18.83 56.02
C ASP A 819 18.97 -19.52 54.83
N SER A 820 18.33 -19.52 53.65
CA SER A 820 18.76 -20.23 52.45
C SER A 820 19.65 -19.40 51.49
N TYR A 821 20.30 -18.35 52.00
CA TYR A 821 21.12 -17.43 51.19
C TYR A 821 22.56 -17.38 51.70
N ALA A 822 23.54 -17.44 50.80
CA ALA A 822 24.96 -17.39 51.14
C ALA A 822 25.32 -16.07 51.84
N ASN A 823 24.67 -14.96 51.47
CA ASN A 823 24.69 -13.70 52.22
C ASN A 823 23.31 -13.44 52.84
N ILE A 824 23.25 -13.16 54.14
CA ILE A 824 21.99 -12.92 54.86
C ILE A 824 21.22 -11.76 54.21
N GLY A 825 20.01 -12.03 53.72
CA GLY A 825 19.10 -11.04 53.16
C GLY A 825 19.42 -10.58 51.73
N ASP A 826 20.37 -11.21 51.02
CA ASP A 826 20.62 -10.97 49.59
C ASP A 826 19.98 -12.06 48.71
N PRO A 827 18.86 -11.76 48.03
CA PRO A 827 18.15 -12.72 47.19
C PRO A 827 18.96 -13.25 46.00
N LYS A 828 20.06 -12.58 45.61
CA LYS A 828 20.93 -13.02 44.51
C LYS A 828 21.91 -14.11 44.92
N SER A 829 22.03 -14.37 46.22
CA SER A 829 22.95 -15.35 46.79
C SER A 829 22.25 -16.66 47.21
N ALA A 830 21.08 -16.95 46.64
CA ALA A 830 20.28 -18.13 46.99
C ALA A 830 21.07 -19.43 46.80
N ILE A 831 21.03 -20.29 47.81
CA ILE A 831 21.64 -21.62 47.78
C ILE A 831 20.61 -22.56 47.18
N ALA A 832 20.86 -23.05 45.97
CA ALA A 832 19.94 -23.93 45.27
C ALA A 832 19.86 -25.31 45.95
N ALA A 833 18.63 -25.84 46.05
CA ALA A 833 18.33 -27.18 46.58
C ALA A 833 18.66 -27.36 48.07
N SER A 834 18.41 -26.33 48.88
CA SER A 834 18.48 -26.45 50.34
C SER A 834 17.25 -27.18 50.89
N CYS A 835 17.38 -27.93 51.99
CA CYS A 835 16.22 -28.48 52.69
C CYS A 835 15.27 -27.36 53.16
N LEU A 836 15.77 -26.14 53.40
CA LEU A 836 14.95 -24.97 53.71
C LEU A 836 14.04 -24.55 52.55
N ASP A 837 14.32 -24.93 51.30
CA ASP A 837 13.42 -24.68 50.17
C ASP A 837 12.13 -25.51 50.31
N ILE A 838 12.27 -26.76 50.76
CA ILE A 838 11.14 -27.64 51.06
C ILE A 838 10.37 -27.10 52.28
N ARG A 839 11.08 -26.74 53.36
CA ARG A 839 10.45 -26.16 54.56
C ARG A 839 9.73 -24.84 54.25
N ALA A 840 10.25 -24.04 53.31
CA ALA A 840 9.58 -22.84 52.83
C ALA A 840 8.26 -23.14 52.12
N LEU A 841 8.21 -24.23 51.34
CA LEU A 841 6.99 -24.65 50.65
C LEU A 841 5.95 -25.17 51.63
N GLU A 842 6.36 -26.03 52.55
CA GLU A 842 5.51 -26.57 53.60
C GLU A 842 4.95 -25.48 54.51
N PHE A 843 5.80 -24.55 54.96
CA PHE A 843 5.36 -23.42 55.79
C PHE A 843 4.32 -22.56 55.08
N ARG A 844 4.47 -22.33 53.77
CA ARG A 844 3.46 -21.62 52.95
C ARG A 844 2.20 -22.43 52.73
N TYR A 845 2.33 -23.74 52.53
CA TYR A 845 1.21 -24.66 52.36
C TYR A 845 0.31 -24.65 53.61
N HIS A 846 0.92 -24.57 54.79
CA HIS A 846 0.23 -24.44 56.08
C HIS A 846 -0.04 -22.97 56.51
N GLY A 847 -0.15 -22.07 55.53
CA GLY A 847 -0.70 -20.72 55.68
C GLY A 847 0.32 -19.63 56.03
N GLY A 848 1.57 -19.98 56.32
CA GLY A 848 2.60 -19.02 56.70
C GLY A 848 3.15 -18.19 55.55
N THR A 849 3.61 -16.97 55.83
CA THR A 849 4.22 -16.10 54.82
C THR A 849 5.73 -16.25 54.82
N VAL A 850 6.36 -16.53 53.68
CA VAL A 850 7.83 -16.61 53.57
C VAL A 850 8.37 -15.42 52.77
N VAL A 851 9.25 -14.64 53.38
CA VAL A 851 9.88 -13.47 52.75
C VAL A 851 11.28 -13.81 52.22
N LYS A 852 11.67 -13.11 51.14
CA LYS A 852 13.00 -13.27 50.52
C LYS A 852 14.08 -12.38 51.15
N LYS A 853 13.68 -11.38 51.94
CA LYS A 853 14.58 -10.44 52.63
C LYS A 853 14.20 -10.39 54.09
N LEU A 854 15.22 -10.33 54.94
CA LEU A 854 15.03 -10.16 56.38
C LEU A 854 14.77 -8.68 56.67
N GLU A 855 13.50 -8.33 56.88
CA GLU A 855 13.02 -6.96 57.05
C GLU A 855 12.01 -6.83 58.21
N GLU A 856 11.68 -5.60 58.60
CA GLU A 856 10.82 -5.34 59.76
C GLU A 856 9.43 -5.97 59.53
N GLY A 857 8.96 -6.79 60.49
CA GLY A 857 7.71 -7.55 60.36
C GLY A 857 7.91 -9.07 60.30
N VAL A 858 9.12 -9.55 60.05
CA VAL A 858 9.47 -10.98 60.19
C VAL A 858 9.28 -11.42 61.65
N SER A 859 8.53 -12.49 61.87
CA SER A 859 8.30 -13.08 63.19
C SER A 859 9.34 -14.15 63.52
N HIS A 860 9.74 -14.96 62.54
CA HIS A 860 10.66 -16.08 62.72
C HIS A 860 11.76 -16.10 61.67
N VAL A 861 12.99 -16.41 62.08
CA VAL A 861 14.09 -16.80 61.20
C VAL A 861 14.32 -18.28 61.42
N VAL A 862 14.17 -19.06 60.36
CA VAL A 862 14.28 -20.52 60.41
C VAL A 862 15.65 -20.93 59.86
N ILE A 863 16.40 -21.67 60.67
CA ILE A 863 17.76 -22.13 60.38
C ILE A 863 17.85 -23.65 60.46
N THR A 864 18.76 -24.24 59.68
CA THR A 864 19.12 -25.66 59.76
C THR A 864 20.40 -25.90 60.56
N GLU A 865 21.34 -24.96 60.48
CA GLU A 865 22.64 -25.04 61.16
C GLU A 865 22.91 -23.77 61.97
N GLU A 866 23.59 -23.89 63.11
CA GLU A 866 23.89 -22.77 64.01
C GLU A 866 25.13 -21.95 63.61
N THR A 867 25.72 -22.27 62.46
CA THR A 867 26.99 -21.67 61.98
C THR A 867 26.92 -20.15 61.86
N ARG A 868 25.74 -19.59 61.57
CA ARG A 868 25.51 -18.13 61.41
C ARG A 868 24.68 -17.50 62.53
N LEU A 869 24.52 -18.20 63.66
CA LEU A 869 23.67 -17.77 64.76
C LEU A 869 24.14 -16.44 65.36
N LEU A 870 25.45 -16.20 65.46
CA LEU A 870 26.01 -14.95 65.99
C LEU A 870 25.68 -13.74 65.10
N ASP A 871 25.74 -13.92 63.79
CA ASP A 871 25.43 -12.88 62.81
C ASP A 871 23.94 -12.54 62.84
N LEU A 872 23.07 -13.55 62.87
CA LEU A 872 21.63 -13.37 62.99
C LEU A 872 21.23 -12.72 64.32
N ARG A 873 21.87 -13.08 65.44
CA ARG A 873 21.66 -12.43 66.75
C ARG A 873 22.14 -10.99 66.75
N THR A 874 23.23 -10.68 66.06
CA THR A 874 23.73 -9.31 65.92
C THR A 874 22.76 -8.49 65.07
N LEU A 875 22.32 -9.02 63.93
CA LEU A 875 21.35 -8.37 63.04
C LEU A 875 20.01 -8.15 63.74
N ARG A 876 19.53 -9.11 64.53
CA ARG A 876 18.33 -9.00 65.38
C ARG A 876 18.37 -7.77 66.29
N ARG A 877 19.55 -7.30 66.74
CA ARG A 877 19.67 -6.08 67.57
C ARG A 877 19.26 -4.81 66.83
N CYS A 878 19.35 -4.79 65.50
CA CYS A 878 19.00 -3.65 64.66
C CYS A 878 17.48 -3.50 64.41
N PHE A 879 16.67 -4.53 64.71
CA PHE A 879 15.22 -4.54 64.44
C PHE A 879 14.41 -3.97 65.60
N ARG A 880 13.30 -3.28 65.33
CA ARG A 880 12.45 -2.73 66.40
C ARG A 880 11.68 -3.83 67.11
N LYS A 881 11.06 -4.74 66.37
CA LYS A 881 10.45 -5.97 66.88
C LYS A 881 11.40 -7.14 66.67
N LYS A 882 11.81 -7.80 67.76
CA LYS A 882 12.78 -8.89 67.70
C LYS A 882 12.11 -10.15 67.16
N PHE A 883 12.54 -10.64 65.99
CA PHE A 883 12.15 -11.97 65.49
C PHE A 883 12.73 -13.09 66.37
N LYS A 884 12.10 -14.27 66.37
CA LYS A 884 12.62 -15.49 67.00
C LYS A 884 13.52 -16.24 66.02
N ILE A 885 14.59 -16.85 66.49
CA ILE A 885 15.45 -17.72 65.66
C ILE A 885 15.14 -19.14 66.09
N VAL A 886 14.64 -19.97 65.18
CA VAL A 886 14.17 -21.33 65.45
C VAL A 886 14.80 -22.33 64.50
N ARG A 887 14.96 -23.58 64.95
CA ARG A 887 15.36 -24.71 64.09
C ARG A 887 14.25 -25.03 63.10
N ASP A 888 14.62 -25.54 61.92
CA ASP A 888 13.68 -25.95 60.88
C ASP A 888 12.75 -27.08 61.32
N THR A 889 13.15 -27.88 62.31
CA THR A 889 12.31 -28.91 62.93
C THR A 889 11.03 -28.37 63.55
N TRP A 890 10.97 -27.09 63.93
CA TRP A 890 9.72 -26.47 64.38
C TRP A 890 8.62 -26.53 63.31
N VAL A 891 9.01 -26.35 62.04
CA VAL A 891 8.09 -26.43 60.91
C VAL A 891 7.64 -27.87 60.70
N THR A 892 8.59 -28.82 60.72
CA THR A 892 8.30 -30.23 60.43
C THR A 892 7.45 -30.89 61.51
N GLU A 893 7.83 -30.70 62.78
CA GLU A 893 7.15 -31.31 63.91
C GLU A 893 5.75 -30.72 64.14
N SER A 894 5.54 -29.44 63.82
CA SER A 894 4.17 -28.86 63.83
C SER A 894 3.28 -29.47 62.75
N ILE A 895 3.84 -29.77 61.58
CA ILE A 895 3.08 -30.40 60.50
C ILE A 895 2.76 -31.85 60.84
N GLU A 896 3.73 -32.60 61.36
CA GLU A 896 3.54 -34.00 61.79
C GLU A 896 2.54 -34.12 62.94
N ALA A 897 2.58 -33.20 63.90
CA ALA A 897 1.63 -33.16 65.01
C ALA A 897 0.22 -32.70 64.58
N GLY A 898 0.10 -32.05 63.43
CA GLY A 898 -1.15 -31.48 62.92
C GLY A 898 -1.60 -30.19 63.64
N TYR A 899 -0.77 -29.63 64.52
CA TYR A 899 -1.00 -28.36 65.22
C TYR A 899 0.32 -27.62 65.48
N LEU A 900 0.23 -26.31 65.72
CA LEU A 900 1.40 -25.46 65.94
C LEU A 900 2.13 -25.83 67.25
N MET A 901 3.37 -26.31 67.13
CA MET A 901 4.23 -26.57 68.28
C MET A 901 4.71 -25.26 68.91
N ASN A 902 4.96 -25.29 70.22
CA ASN A 902 5.45 -24.11 70.95
C ASN A 902 6.85 -23.73 70.45
N ASP A 903 6.96 -22.57 69.80
CA ASP A 903 8.19 -22.07 69.21
C ASP A 903 9.35 -21.90 70.21
N SER A 904 9.05 -21.80 71.51
CA SER A 904 10.03 -21.62 72.58
C SER A 904 10.92 -22.84 72.76
N ASP A 905 10.41 -24.04 72.43
CA ASP A 905 11.13 -25.31 72.55
C ASP A 905 12.16 -25.50 71.41
N TYR A 906 12.08 -24.67 70.36
CA TYR A 906 12.91 -24.74 69.17
C TYR A 906 13.82 -23.52 69.00
N LEU A 907 13.85 -22.61 69.98
CA LEU A 907 14.68 -21.41 69.97
C LEU A 907 16.17 -21.75 70.02
N VAL A 908 16.96 -20.98 69.27
CA VAL A 908 18.41 -21.16 69.17
C VAL A 908 19.23 -19.94 69.59
#